data_AF-A0A3B5ADV9-F1
#
_entry.id   AF-A0A3B5ADV9-F1
#
_cell.length_a   1.000
_cell.length_b   1.000
_cell.length_c   1.000
_cell.angle_alpha   90.00
_cell.angle_beta   90.00
_cell.angle_gamma   90.00
#
_symmetry.space_group_name_H-M   'P 1'
#
loop_
_entity.id
_entity.type
_entity.pdbx_description
1 polymer ?
#
loop_
_entity_poly.entity_id
_entity_poly.type
_entity_poly.pdbx_seq_one_letter_code
_entity_poly.pdbx_strand_id
1 'polypeptide(L)'
;MWIYKLVFGLFVVSFSEGKRNALQDYQKTDGIQLVVTSPDSSHLTKSRKLSLPRCARGCSRNRRLPFACRAFLYDHKNRKCQWLSFDRNSPGTQSHQNINYQLYQKKDYVRECIVGTGQSYRGRRSVTVSGILCQAWASPIPHEHKFVSKRFRKKDLRENYCRNPDNSTVGPWCFTTDPRPHLRHQECGIPQCSQVECMNCNGEDYRGPMDHTESGKECQRWDLDEPHKHLYHPRRYPDKGLDDNYCRNPDGRHRPWCFTTDPSTPWEYCDIKVCETPPKSNVVETTECYQGRGEGYRGTVDVTPTGLTCQRWDSQYPHNHTFTPQAYPCKDLRENYCRNPDGQEFPWCFTTDPRVRTIFCTNIPQCGTQNKAVSDCYESFGENYQGQQSRTRSNLPCAPWRDHSNSGERGMQTASLEGNYCRNPDKDKHGPWCHTNNSAILWDYCNVKPCDASQNTIPLGGLSSVSCFIHKSPRIVGGGRVGISDGSWMVSIQRGSVHWCGGSLIREEWVLTDRQCFSSCVPDLSEYRVWLGVSDIQEDNPDWSKRQEVSIAHVICGPEGSSLALLKLSKPALPADNVHTIQLPVAGCSIPEGTICRMYGWGETKGTGHDDVLKVVDLPIVNSDRCREMHRGNLHITNTKICAGGKRNEGVCERDYGGPLVCQDGEIRVIVGVSVPGRGCARANQPGIFINVPFYTQWIYKVFKYYPNPEIV
;
A
#
# COMPACT_ATOMS: atom_id res chain seq x y z
N MET A 1 -72.18 -13.69 -2.76
CA MET A 1 -70.92 -12.91 -2.84
C MET A 1 -70.11 -12.93 -1.51
N TRP A 2 -70.13 -14.05 -0.77
CA TRP A 2 -69.49 -14.17 0.56
C TRP A 2 -68.46 -15.32 0.65
N ILE A 3 -68.28 -16.11 -0.42
CA ILE A 3 -67.33 -17.23 -0.47
C ILE A 3 -65.95 -16.79 -1.00
N TYR A 4 -65.87 -15.69 -1.75
CA TYR A 4 -64.60 -15.19 -2.32
C TYR A 4 -63.69 -14.45 -1.32
N LYS A 5 -64.22 -13.97 -0.17
CA LYS A 5 -63.40 -13.31 0.86
C LYS A 5 -62.71 -14.28 1.82
N LEU A 6 -63.25 -15.49 2.01
CA LEU A 6 -62.64 -16.52 2.85
C LEU A 6 -61.46 -17.23 2.16
N VAL A 7 -61.52 -17.41 0.84
CA VAL A 7 -60.42 -18.01 0.07
C VAL A 7 -59.23 -17.06 -0.07
N PHE A 8 -59.45 -15.74 -0.19
CA PHE A 8 -58.37 -14.76 -0.21
C PHE A 8 -57.73 -14.53 1.17
N GLY A 9 -58.49 -14.61 2.26
CA GLY A 9 -57.94 -14.53 3.63
C GLY A 9 -57.05 -15.70 4.02
N LEU A 10 -57.35 -16.91 3.53
CA LEU A 10 -56.52 -18.11 3.78
C LEU A 10 -55.27 -18.16 2.88
N PHE A 11 -55.29 -17.51 1.72
CA PHE A 11 -54.11 -17.39 0.85
C PHE A 11 -53.10 -16.32 1.34
N VAL A 12 -53.57 -15.23 1.95
CA VAL A 12 -52.66 -14.15 2.39
C VAL A 12 -51.87 -14.52 3.66
N VAL A 13 -52.39 -15.39 4.55
CA VAL A 13 -51.63 -15.85 5.73
C VAL A 13 -50.59 -16.93 5.40
N SER A 14 -50.70 -17.61 4.25
CA SER A 14 -49.71 -18.63 3.82
C SER A 14 -48.61 -18.11 2.89
N PHE A 15 -48.61 -16.83 2.51
CA PHE A 15 -47.68 -16.28 1.52
C PHE A 15 -46.47 -15.51 2.10
N SER A 16 -46.39 -15.32 3.43
CA SER A 16 -45.27 -14.61 4.07
C SER A 16 -43.98 -15.47 4.20
N GLU A 17 -44.09 -16.80 4.28
CA GLU A 17 -42.92 -17.70 4.35
C GLU A 17 -42.20 -17.94 3.00
N GLY A 18 -42.63 -17.28 1.92
CA GLY A 18 -42.17 -17.56 0.55
C GLY A 18 -40.82 -16.96 0.17
N LYS A 19 -40.31 -15.95 0.90
CA LYS A 19 -39.11 -15.17 0.53
C LYS A 19 -37.86 -15.43 1.36
N ARG A 20 -37.97 -16.06 2.54
CA ARG A 20 -36.82 -16.32 3.43
C ARG A 20 -35.97 -17.46 2.90
N ASN A 21 -34.68 -17.21 2.68
CA ASN A 21 -33.76 -18.26 2.25
C ASN A 21 -33.42 -19.20 3.42
N ALA A 22 -33.72 -20.50 3.28
CA ALA A 22 -33.46 -21.47 4.35
C ALA A 22 -31.97 -21.64 4.69
N LEU A 23 -31.04 -21.16 3.84
CA LEU A 23 -29.61 -21.21 4.13
C LEU A 23 -29.22 -20.35 5.34
N GLN A 24 -30.02 -19.36 5.75
CA GLN A 24 -29.74 -18.59 6.97
C GLN A 24 -29.68 -19.49 8.22
N ASP A 25 -30.40 -20.61 8.24
CA ASP A 25 -30.49 -21.52 9.40
C ASP A 25 -29.22 -22.36 9.62
N TYR A 26 -28.24 -22.32 8.69
CA TYR A 26 -27.12 -23.26 8.66
C TYR A 26 -25.78 -22.56 8.84
N GLN A 27 -24.90 -23.18 9.61
CA GLN A 27 -23.48 -22.92 9.63
C GLN A 27 -22.80 -23.71 8.52
N LYS A 28 -22.09 -23.04 7.62
CA LYS A 28 -21.37 -23.65 6.50
C LYS A 28 -19.94 -24.01 6.89
N THR A 29 -19.45 -25.13 6.38
CA THR A 29 -18.03 -25.50 6.43
C THR A 29 -17.62 -26.13 5.11
N ASP A 30 -16.64 -25.52 4.44
CA ASP A 30 -16.13 -25.98 3.16
C ASP A 30 -15.17 -27.17 3.33
N GLY A 31 -15.25 -28.15 2.43
CA GLY A 31 -14.29 -29.25 2.37
C GLY A 31 -14.37 -30.24 3.54
N ILE A 32 -15.47 -30.28 4.28
CA ILE A 32 -15.68 -31.22 5.38
C ILE A 32 -16.86 -32.14 5.10
N GLN A 33 -16.68 -33.41 5.46
CA GLN A 33 -17.70 -34.43 5.49
C GLN A 33 -17.82 -35.02 6.90
N LEU A 34 -19.06 -35.20 7.40
CA LEU A 34 -19.30 -35.96 8.62
C LEU A 34 -19.42 -37.44 8.29
N VAL A 35 -18.64 -38.26 8.98
CA VAL A 35 -18.61 -39.72 8.87
C VAL A 35 -18.92 -40.31 10.25
N VAL A 36 -19.62 -41.44 10.27
CA VAL A 36 -19.95 -42.15 11.52
C VAL A 36 -19.04 -43.38 11.60
N THR A 37 -18.29 -43.51 12.69
CA THR A 37 -17.27 -44.57 12.86
C THR A 37 -17.84 -45.89 13.38
N SER A 38 -19.01 -45.86 14.02
CA SER A 38 -19.75 -47.06 14.41
C SER A 38 -21.10 -47.06 13.70
N PRO A 39 -21.46 -48.10 12.92
CA PRO A 39 -22.75 -48.19 12.24
C PRO A 39 -23.86 -48.52 13.24
N ASP A 40 -24.06 -47.63 14.20
CA ASP A 40 -25.16 -47.68 15.14
C ASP A 40 -26.42 -47.18 14.43
N SER A 41 -27.52 -47.92 14.57
CA SER A 41 -28.79 -47.74 13.82
C SER A 41 -29.47 -46.38 13.98
N SER A 42 -28.96 -45.53 14.88
CA SER A 42 -29.45 -44.19 15.21
C SER A 42 -29.08 -43.11 14.16
N HIS A 43 -28.03 -43.35 13.36
CA HIS A 43 -27.51 -42.39 12.38
C HIS A 43 -28.11 -42.62 10.99
N LEU A 44 -29.16 -41.88 10.67
CA LEU A 44 -29.92 -42.01 9.43
C LEU A 44 -29.49 -40.95 8.41
N THR A 45 -29.38 -41.36 7.15
CA THR A 45 -29.08 -40.47 6.03
C THR A 45 -30.06 -40.66 4.88
N LYS A 46 -30.26 -39.61 4.08
CA LYS A 46 -31.07 -39.68 2.85
C LYS A 46 -30.48 -38.79 1.77
N SER A 47 -30.33 -39.32 0.57
CA SER A 47 -29.75 -38.59 -0.57
C SER A 47 -30.79 -38.29 -1.66
N ARG A 48 -30.68 -37.13 -2.31
CA ARG A 48 -31.47 -36.77 -3.50
C ARG A 48 -30.76 -35.72 -4.35
N LYS A 49 -30.93 -35.77 -5.67
CA LYS A 49 -30.49 -34.68 -6.57
C LYS A 49 -31.40 -33.47 -6.41
N LEU A 50 -30.86 -32.33 -5.99
CA LEU A 50 -31.58 -31.09 -5.68
C LEU A 50 -30.67 -29.88 -5.80
N SER A 51 -31.24 -28.69 -5.97
CA SER A 51 -30.49 -27.45 -5.77
C SER A 51 -30.23 -27.18 -4.28
N LEU A 52 -29.15 -26.46 -3.96
CA LEU A 52 -28.78 -26.09 -2.59
C LEU A 52 -29.93 -25.43 -1.81
N PRO A 53 -30.66 -24.41 -2.32
CA PRO A 53 -31.79 -23.83 -1.59
C PRO A 53 -32.97 -24.81 -1.38
N ARG A 54 -33.15 -25.80 -2.27
CA ARG A 54 -34.16 -26.85 -2.08
C ARG A 54 -33.70 -27.91 -1.06
N CYS A 55 -32.40 -28.19 -1.00
CA CYS A 55 -31.78 -29.05 -0.01
C CYS A 55 -31.95 -28.47 1.40
N ALA A 56 -31.57 -27.20 1.59
CA ALA A 56 -31.73 -26.47 2.85
C ALA A 56 -33.20 -26.42 3.28
N ARG A 57 -34.13 -26.02 2.40
CA ARG A 57 -35.59 -26.03 2.70
C ARG A 57 -36.11 -27.42 3.09
N GLY A 58 -35.61 -28.47 2.44
CA GLY A 58 -35.97 -29.85 2.76
C GLY A 58 -35.59 -30.24 4.19
N CYS A 59 -34.40 -29.81 4.63
CA CYS A 59 -33.90 -30.04 5.98
C CYS A 59 -34.60 -29.16 7.02
N SER A 60 -34.81 -27.86 6.76
CA SER A 60 -35.44 -26.92 7.72
C SER A 60 -36.88 -27.32 8.00
N ARG A 61 -37.66 -27.66 6.97
CA ARG A 61 -39.06 -28.08 7.10
C ARG A 61 -39.24 -29.57 7.42
N ASN A 62 -38.15 -30.31 7.54
CA ASN A 62 -38.13 -31.77 7.69
C ASN A 62 -39.04 -32.51 6.68
N ARG A 63 -39.10 -32.00 5.44
CA ARG A 63 -40.15 -32.38 4.47
C ARG A 63 -39.83 -33.73 3.83
N ARG A 64 -40.65 -34.75 4.10
CA ARG A 64 -40.48 -36.14 3.59
C ARG A 64 -39.17 -36.80 4.04
N LEU A 65 -38.65 -36.42 5.22
CA LEU A 65 -37.51 -37.07 5.86
C LEU A 65 -38.03 -37.99 6.98
N PRO A 66 -37.52 -39.22 7.10
CA PRO A 66 -37.95 -40.16 8.14
C PRO A 66 -37.34 -39.86 9.52
N PHE A 67 -36.47 -38.86 9.62
CA PHE A 67 -35.76 -38.44 10.82
C PHE A 67 -35.75 -36.92 10.94
N ALA A 68 -35.38 -36.39 12.11
CA ALA A 68 -35.13 -34.97 12.29
C ALA A 68 -33.80 -34.57 11.64
N CYS A 69 -33.84 -33.78 10.58
CA CYS A 69 -32.64 -33.31 9.90
C CYS A 69 -31.86 -32.30 10.74
N ARG A 70 -30.58 -32.58 10.98
CA ARG A 70 -29.66 -31.73 11.75
C ARG A 70 -28.57 -31.09 10.90
N ALA A 71 -28.13 -31.80 9.86
CA ALA A 71 -27.14 -31.29 8.91
C ALA A 71 -27.43 -31.84 7.50
N PHE A 72 -26.77 -31.27 6.49
CA PHE A 72 -26.71 -31.86 5.17
C PHE A 72 -25.35 -31.61 4.51
N LEU A 73 -24.94 -32.57 3.68
CA LEU A 73 -23.81 -32.43 2.76
C LEU A 73 -24.33 -32.06 1.38
N TYR A 74 -23.67 -31.11 0.75
CA TYR A 74 -24.00 -30.71 -0.61
C TYR A 74 -22.78 -30.85 -1.53
N ASP A 75 -22.97 -31.62 -2.59
CA ASP A 75 -22.02 -31.76 -3.69
C ASP A 75 -22.44 -30.83 -4.82
N HIS A 76 -21.62 -29.79 -5.05
CA HIS A 76 -21.85 -28.83 -6.11
C HIS A 76 -21.68 -29.42 -7.51
N LYS A 77 -20.76 -30.37 -7.70
CA LYS A 77 -20.47 -30.99 -8.99
C LYS A 77 -21.66 -31.83 -9.47
N ASN A 78 -22.22 -32.64 -8.58
CA ASN A 78 -23.32 -33.56 -8.91
C ASN A 78 -24.72 -33.04 -8.56
N ARG A 79 -24.82 -31.83 -7.99
CA ARG A 79 -26.06 -31.26 -7.41
C ARG A 79 -26.76 -32.26 -6.49
N LYS A 80 -25.97 -32.97 -5.67
CA LYS A 80 -26.44 -34.03 -4.79
C LYS A 80 -26.51 -33.51 -3.36
N CYS A 81 -27.70 -33.64 -2.78
CA CYS A 81 -27.99 -33.29 -1.40
C CYS A 81 -28.07 -34.57 -0.58
N GLN A 82 -27.36 -34.62 0.55
CA GLN A 82 -27.42 -35.72 1.51
C GLN A 82 -27.79 -35.17 2.89
N TRP A 83 -29.02 -35.42 3.34
CA TRP A 83 -29.48 -35.04 4.67
C TRP A 83 -29.00 -36.04 5.72
N LEU A 84 -28.64 -35.52 6.89
CA LEU A 84 -28.09 -36.25 8.03
C LEU A 84 -28.99 -36.05 9.26
N SER A 85 -29.27 -37.13 10.00
CA SER A 85 -29.96 -37.07 11.30
C SER A 85 -29.05 -36.60 12.45
N PHE A 86 -27.77 -36.37 12.15
CA PHE A 86 -26.69 -36.07 13.07
C PHE A 86 -25.87 -34.85 12.63
N ASP A 87 -25.05 -34.36 13.54
CA ASP A 87 -24.23 -33.16 13.48
C ASP A 87 -22.85 -33.45 14.10
N ARG A 88 -21.90 -32.50 14.08
CA ARG A 88 -20.55 -32.65 14.67
C ARG A 88 -20.56 -33.03 16.15
N ASN A 89 -21.66 -32.75 16.83
CA ASN A 89 -21.84 -32.94 18.26
C ASN A 89 -22.42 -34.33 18.56
N SER A 90 -22.88 -35.07 17.55
CA SER A 90 -23.54 -36.35 17.74
C SER A 90 -22.54 -37.46 18.12
N PRO A 91 -22.86 -38.36 19.06
CA PRO A 91 -21.94 -39.42 19.48
C PRO A 91 -21.47 -40.28 18.30
N GLY A 92 -20.18 -40.62 18.25
CA GLY A 92 -19.62 -41.47 17.18
C GLY A 92 -19.48 -40.79 15.81
N THR A 93 -19.64 -39.47 15.74
CA THR A 93 -19.43 -38.68 14.51
C THR A 93 -18.02 -38.10 14.46
N GLN A 94 -17.34 -38.23 13.33
CA GLN A 94 -16.03 -37.63 13.05
C GLN A 94 -16.09 -36.77 11.78
N SER A 95 -15.31 -35.67 11.77
CA SER A 95 -15.15 -34.81 10.59
C SER A 95 -13.95 -35.26 9.76
N HIS A 96 -14.19 -35.57 8.49
CA HIS A 96 -13.16 -35.90 7.51
C HIS A 96 -13.02 -34.78 6.50
N GLN A 97 -11.81 -34.48 6.04
CA GLN A 97 -11.63 -33.58 4.93
C GLN A 97 -12.06 -34.24 3.62
N ASN A 98 -12.97 -33.59 2.90
CA ASN A 98 -13.39 -33.99 1.58
C ASN A 98 -13.80 -32.75 0.78
N ILE A 99 -12.90 -32.31 -0.10
CA ILE A 99 -13.07 -31.12 -0.94
C ILE A 99 -14.29 -31.17 -1.87
N ASN A 100 -14.87 -32.36 -2.12
CA ASN A 100 -16.04 -32.50 -2.98
C ASN A 100 -17.36 -32.14 -2.29
N TYR A 101 -17.37 -32.00 -0.95
CA TYR A 101 -18.56 -31.71 -0.17
C TYR A 101 -18.44 -30.40 0.60
N GLN A 102 -19.57 -29.73 0.73
CA GLN A 102 -19.78 -28.65 1.69
C GLN A 102 -20.77 -29.12 2.75
N LEU A 103 -20.40 -28.94 4.01
CA LEU A 103 -21.21 -29.29 5.15
C LEU A 103 -22.03 -28.09 5.61
N TYR A 104 -23.33 -28.29 5.79
CA TYR A 104 -24.26 -27.30 6.32
C TYR A 104 -24.93 -27.87 7.57
N GLN A 105 -24.66 -27.31 8.75
CA GLN A 105 -25.20 -27.78 10.02
C GLN A 105 -26.19 -26.76 10.59
N LYS A 106 -27.34 -27.22 11.08
CA LYS A 106 -28.32 -26.32 11.68
C LYS A 106 -27.76 -25.63 12.91
N LYS A 107 -27.79 -24.31 12.92
CA LYS A 107 -27.30 -23.46 14.00
C LYS A 107 -27.91 -23.80 15.35
N ASP A 108 -29.22 -24.07 15.39
CA ASP A 108 -29.94 -24.48 16.60
C ASP A 108 -29.31 -25.66 17.35
N TYR A 109 -28.64 -26.59 16.64
CA TYR A 109 -28.04 -27.80 17.21
C TYR A 109 -26.55 -27.63 17.54
N VAL A 110 -25.86 -26.73 16.84
CA VAL A 110 -24.39 -26.60 16.91
C VAL A 110 -23.90 -25.37 17.65
N ARG A 111 -24.77 -24.39 17.90
CA ARG A 111 -24.46 -23.20 18.71
C ARG A 111 -24.64 -23.47 20.19
N GLU A 112 -23.81 -22.81 20.98
CA GLU A 112 -23.85 -22.86 22.45
C GLU A 112 -24.45 -21.58 23.05
N CYS A 113 -25.10 -20.76 22.22
CA CYS A 113 -25.73 -19.50 22.59
C CYS A 113 -27.15 -19.39 22.05
N ILE A 114 -27.89 -18.41 22.55
CA ILE A 114 -29.27 -18.11 22.14
C ILE A 114 -29.40 -16.71 21.57
N VAL A 115 -30.45 -16.52 20.76
CA VAL A 115 -30.93 -15.19 20.35
C VAL A 115 -32.34 -15.03 20.92
N GLY A 116 -32.62 -13.88 21.53
CA GLY A 116 -33.90 -13.62 22.19
C GLY A 116 -34.16 -14.61 23.32
N THR A 117 -35.33 -15.24 23.33
CA THR A 117 -35.73 -16.21 24.38
C THR A 117 -35.10 -17.60 24.21
N GLY A 118 -34.41 -17.88 23.10
CA GLY A 118 -33.84 -19.21 22.86
C GLY A 118 -34.88 -20.32 22.63
N GLN A 119 -36.09 -19.99 22.16
CA GLN A 119 -37.14 -20.98 21.88
C GLN A 119 -36.70 -22.04 20.84
N SER A 120 -35.87 -21.65 19.87
CA SER A 120 -35.31 -22.56 18.85
C SER A 120 -34.08 -23.32 19.33
N TYR A 121 -33.54 -23.06 20.53
CA TYR A 121 -32.32 -23.69 21.02
C TYR A 121 -32.45 -25.22 21.10
N ARG A 122 -31.52 -25.94 20.48
CA ARG A 122 -31.44 -27.42 20.46
C ARG A 122 -30.09 -27.94 20.92
N GLY A 123 -29.28 -27.12 21.58
CA GLY A 123 -27.99 -27.52 22.12
C GLY A 123 -28.08 -28.53 23.27
N ARG A 124 -26.92 -28.91 23.82
CA ARG A 124 -26.77 -30.04 24.76
C ARG A 124 -26.49 -29.63 26.21
N ARG A 125 -26.64 -28.35 26.55
CA ARG A 125 -26.50 -27.90 27.95
C ARG A 125 -27.49 -28.69 28.81
N SER A 126 -27.01 -29.32 29.87
CA SER A 126 -27.79 -30.20 30.77
C SER A 126 -27.57 -29.86 32.24
N VAL A 127 -27.11 -28.65 32.52
CA VAL A 127 -26.78 -28.16 33.87
C VAL A 127 -27.31 -26.74 34.01
N THR A 128 -27.88 -26.43 35.17
CA THR A 128 -28.45 -25.12 35.50
C THR A 128 -27.37 -24.05 35.76
N VAL A 129 -27.78 -22.79 35.90
CA VAL A 129 -26.86 -21.69 36.26
C VAL A 129 -26.16 -21.91 37.61
N SER A 130 -26.80 -22.63 38.54
CA SER A 130 -26.21 -22.98 39.85
C SER A 130 -25.40 -24.28 39.84
N GLY A 131 -25.19 -24.91 38.67
CA GLY A 131 -24.41 -26.13 38.56
C GLY A 131 -25.19 -27.42 38.84
N ILE A 132 -26.52 -27.37 38.99
CA ILE A 132 -27.33 -28.55 39.27
C ILE A 132 -27.63 -29.30 37.97
N LEU A 133 -27.49 -30.62 37.98
CA LEU A 133 -27.80 -31.47 36.84
C LEU A 133 -29.31 -31.40 36.52
N CYS A 134 -29.63 -31.35 35.24
CA CYS A 134 -31.02 -31.38 34.80
C CYS A 134 -31.62 -32.79 34.93
N GLN A 135 -32.87 -32.84 35.38
CA GLN A 135 -33.74 -34.00 35.28
C GLN A 135 -34.13 -34.23 33.80
N ALA A 136 -34.17 -35.49 33.38
CA ALA A 136 -34.63 -35.86 32.05
C ALA A 136 -36.11 -35.49 31.87
N TRP A 137 -36.46 -34.88 30.73
CA TRP A 137 -37.84 -34.46 30.42
C TRP A 137 -38.83 -35.62 30.35
N ALA A 138 -38.34 -36.86 30.17
CA ALA A 138 -39.15 -38.07 30.21
C ALA A 138 -39.28 -38.67 31.62
N SER A 139 -38.44 -38.25 32.57
CA SER A 139 -38.48 -38.71 33.95
C SER A 139 -39.52 -37.88 34.73
N PRO A 140 -40.38 -38.51 35.55
CA PRO A 140 -41.23 -37.80 36.51
C PRO A 140 -40.53 -37.56 37.88
N ILE A 141 -39.25 -37.93 38.03
CA ILE A 141 -38.51 -37.90 39.30
C ILE A 141 -37.22 -37.07 39.15
N PRO A 142 -36.84 -36.22 40.13
CA PRO A 142 -37.55 -35.96 41.40
C PRO A 142 -38.80 -35.07 41.29
N HIS A 143 -38.95 -34.33 40.19
CA HIS A 143 -40.05 -33.38 40.01
C HIS A 143 -41.08 -33.87 39.00
N GLU A 144 -42.29 -34.17 39.46
CA GLU A 144 -43.38 -34.58 38.56
C GLU A 144 -43.84 -33.41 37.68
N HIS A 145 -44.03 -33.59 36.38
CA HIS A 145 -44.43 -32.49 35.47
C HIS A 145 -45.22 -32.96 34.22
N LYS A 146 -45.99 -32.03 33.62
CA LYS A 146 -46.87 -32.32 32.47
C LYS A 146 -46.20 -32.29 31.09
N PHE A 147 -44.89 -32.03 31.03
CA PHE A 147 -44.12 -31.92 29.79
C PHE A 147 -43.86 -33.26 29.07
N VAL A 148 -44.23 -34.39 29.69
CA VAL A 148 -44.19 -35.75 29.11
C VAL A 148 -45.35 -36.01 28.12
N SER A 149 -46.35 -35.12 28.05
CA SER A 149 -47.57 -35.29 27.25
C SER A 149 -47.33 -35.26 25.73
N LYS A 150 -48.17 -35.97 24.95
CA LYS A 150 -48.21 -35.91 23.47
C LYS A 150 -48.25 -34.47 22.93
N ARG A 151 -48.77 -33.52 23.72
CA ARG A 151 -48.87 -32.08 23.39
C ARG A 151 -47.49 -31.41 23.17
N PHE A 152 -46.41 -31.94 23.77
CA PHE A 152 -45.06 -31.36 23.69
C PHE A 152 -44.09 -32.12 22.78
N ARG A 153 -44.54 -33.16 22.04
CA ARG A 153 -43.69 -33.93 21.11
C ARG A 153 -42.98 -33.09 20.05
N LYS A 154 -43.47 -31.90 19.73
CA LYS A 154 -42.86 -30.97 18.75
C LYS A 154 -41.81 -30.01 19.36
N LYS A 155 -41.63 -29.99 20.69
CA LYS A 155 -40.78 -29.01 21.41
C LYS A 155 -39.36 -29.52 21.69
N ASP A 156 -38.95 -30.63 21.09
CA ASP A 156 -37.60 -31.19 21.21
C ASP A 156 -37.10 -31.42 22.65
N LEU A 157 -37.96 -31.95 23.51
CA LEU A 157 -37.64 -32.25 24.91
C LEU A 157 -36.89 -33.59 25.02
N ARG A 158 -35.69 -33.65 24.46
CA ARG A 158 -34.83 -34.86 24.49
C ARG A 158 -33.93 -34.84 25.71
N GLU A 159 -33.69 -36.02 26.27
CA GLU A 159 -32.83 -36.23 27.43
C GLU A 159 -33.16 -35.25 28.57
N ASN A 160 -32.14 -34.67 29.19
CA ASN A 160 -32.21 -33.63 30.19
C ASN A 160 -31.68 -32.29 29.67
N TYR A 161 -31.68 -32.07 28.36
CA TYR A 161 -31.14 -30.83 27.79
C TYR A 161 -32.04 -29.63 28.07
N CYS A 162 -31.45 -28.48 28.37
CA CYS A 162 -32.16 -27.24 28.60
C CYS A 162 -32.98 -26.81 27.38
N ARG A 163 -34.24 -26.42 27.60
CA ARG A 163 -35.19 -26.01 26.55
C ARG A 163 -36.07 -24.87 27.06
N ASN A 164 -36.68 -24.14 26.13
CA ASN A 164 -37.64 -23.08 26.46
C ASN A 164 -39.03 -23.40 25.86
N PRO A 165 -39.76 -24.40 26.40
CA PRO A 165 -41.03 -24.84 25.82
C PRO A 165 -42.16 -23.81 25.96
N ASP A 166 -42.12 -23.00 27.01
CA ASP A 166 -43.10 -22.00 27.44
C ASP A 166 -42.79 -20.56 26.98
N ASN A 167 -41.68 -20.36 26.25
CA ASN A 167 -41.23 -19.05 25.77
C ASN A 167 -40.95 -18.04 26.90
N SER A 168 -40.39 -18.54 28.00
CA SER A 168 -39.93 -17.73 29.12
C SER A 168 -38.89 -16.70 28.68
N THR A 169 -38.96 -15.49 29.23
CA THR A 169 -38.02 -14.39 28.93
C THR A 169 -36.64 -14.62 29.54
N VAL A 170 -36.54 -15.44 30.59
CA VAL A 170 -35.25 -15.82 31.21
C VAL A 170 -34.45 -16.83 30.38
N GLY A 171 -35.04 -17.36 29.31
CA GLY A 171 -34.37 -18.28 28.39
C GLY A 171 -34.60 -19.77 28.70
N PRO A 172 -33.76 -20.67 28.16
CA PRO A 172 -33.92 -22.10 28.35
C PRO A 172 -33.63 -22.54 29.79
N TRP A 173 -34.48 -23.43 30.29
CA TRP A 173 -34.46 -23.95 31.63
C TRP A 173 -34.64 -25.48 31.61
N CYS A 174 -34.47 -26.10 32.78
CA CYS A 174 -34.78 -27.52 32.97
C CYS A 174 -35.32 -27.76 34.39
N PHE A 175 -35.98 -28.89 34.59
CA PHE A 175 -36.21 -29.43 35.93
C PHE A 175 -34.87 -29.89 36.51
N THR A 176 -34.66 -29.76 37.82
CA THR A 176 -33.38 -30.10 38.43
C THR A 176 -33.40 -31.50 39.05
N THR A 177 -32.24 -32.10 39.30
CA THR A 177 -32.16 -33.35 40.07
C THR A 177 -32.20 -33.13 41.59
N ASP A 178 -32.31 -31.89 42.07
CA ASP A 178 -32.38 -31.57 43.49
C ASP A 178 -33.84 -31.71 43.99
N PRO A 179 -34.13 -32.52 45.01
CA PRO A 179 -35.50 -32.75 45.47
C PRO A 179 -36.13 -31.56 46.20
N ARG A 180 -35.38 -30.51 46.55
CA ARG A 180 -35.90 -29.35 47.28
C ARG A 180 -36.93 -28.58 46.44
N PRO A 181 -38.15 -28.29 46.96
CA PRO A 181 -39.23 -27.68 46.18
C PRO A 181 -38.89 -26.33 45.53
N HIS A 182 -38.09 -25.50 46.17
CA HIS A 182 -37.68 -24.18 45.65
C HIS A 182 -36.65 -24.28 44.50
N LEU A 183 -36.03 -25.45 44.29
CA LEU A 183 -35.11 -25.73 43.18
C LEU A 183 -35.76 -26.61 42.12
N ARG A 184 -37.09 -26.70 42.09
CA ARG A 184 -37.83 -27.57 41.17
C ARG A 184 -37.41 -27.40 39.70
N HIS A 185 -37.25 -26.15 39.27
CA HIS A 185 -36.71 -25.83 37.96
C HIS A 185 -35.80 -24.61 38.08
N GLN A 186 -34.86 -24.50 37.17
CA GLN A 186 -33.96 -23.35 37.11
C GLN A 186 -33.51 -23.12 35.67
N GLU A 187 -33.19 -21.88 35.35
CA GLU A 187 -32.55 -21.51 34.10
C GLU A 187 -31.16 -22.13 33.96
N CYS A 188 -30.72 -22.29 32.72
CA CYS A 188 -29.43 -22.90 32.42
C CYS A 188 -28.29 -21.92 32.15
N GLY A 189 -28.55 -20.62 32.22
CA GLY A 189 -27.54 -19.58 32.02
C GLY A 189 -26.87 -19.66 30.64
N ILE A 190 -27.61 -20.01 29.59
CA ILE A 190 -27.05 -20.05 28.23
C ILE A 190 -26.86 -18.61 27.76
N PRO A 191 -25.65 -18.20 27.37
CA PRO A 191 -25.37 -16.81 27.01
C PRO A 191 -26.11 -16.39 25.74
N GLN A 192 -26.42 -15.10 25.64
CA GLN A 192 -26.87 -14.51 24.37
C GLN A 192 -25.71 -14.56 23.36
N CYS A 193 -26.01 -14.77 22.07
CA CYS A 193 -24.98 -14.81 21.04
C CYS A 193 -24.22 -13.48 20.90
N SER A 194 -24.83 -12.36 21.32
CA SER A 194 -24.18 -11.04 21.46
C SER A 194 -23.17 -10.95 22.61
N GLN A 195 -23.12 -11.94 23.50
CA GLN A 195 -22.29 -11.96 24.72
C GLN A 195 -21.24 -13.07 24.75
N VAL A 196 -21.32 -14.06 23.84
CA VAL A 196 -20.34 -15.17 23.76
C VAL A 196 -18.94 -14.65 23.47
N GLU A 197 -18.87 -13.73 22.52
CA GLU A 197 -17.65 -13.04 22.11
C GLU A 197 -17.97 -11.56 22.19
N CYS A 198 -17.13 -10.81 22.90
CA CYS A 198 -17.27 -9.37 22.99
C CYS A 198 -16.50 -8.71 21.85
N MET A 199 -16.92 -7.51 21.44
CA MET A 199 -16.20 -6.73 20.44
C MET A 199 -15.18 -5.80 21.10
N ASN A 200 -14.00 -5.70 20.47
CA ASN A 200 -13.00 -4.70 20.78
C ASN A 200 -13.16 -3.51 19.85
N CYS A 201 -12.91 -2.30 20.35
CA CYS A 201 -13.00 -1.09 19.53
C CYS A 201 -14.37 -0.97 18.82
N ASN A 202 -14.40 -1.15 17.50
CA ASN A 202 -15.59 -1.15 16.64
C ASN A 202 -15.90 -2.53 16.02
N GLY A 203 -15.19 -3.58 16.43
CA GLY A 203 -15.46 -4.96 16.05
C GLY A 203 -15.06 -5.34 14.61
N GLU A 204 -14.01 -4.76 14.04
CA GLU A 204 -13.42 -5.27 12.78
C GLU A 204 -12.87 -6.70 12.92
N ASP A 205 -12.34 -7.01 14.09
CA ASP A 205 -11.81 -8.32 14.49
C ASP A 205 -12.89 -9.27 15.02
N TYR A 206 -14.12 -8.79 15.25
CA TYR A 206 -15.20 -9.60 15.81
C TYR A 206 -15.50 -10.82 14.91
N ARG A 207 -15.46 -12.03 15.49
CA ARG A 207 -15.79 -13.29 14.81
C ARG A 207 -16.93 -14.06 15.46
N GLY A 208 -17.60 -13.44 16.43
CA GLY A 208 -18.66 -14.08 17.20
C GLY A 208 -19.91 -14.46 16.40
N PRO A 209 -20.83 -15.21 17.03
CA PRO A 209 -21.95 -15.89 16.38
C PRO A 209 -23.24 -15.06 16.27
N MET A 210 -23.20 -13.75 16.53
CA MET A 210 -24.37 -12.88 16.43
C MET A 210 -24.82 -12.77 14.97
N ASP A 211 -26.10 -13.10 14.69
CA ASP A 211 -26.68 -13.08 13.34
C ASP A 211 -28.04 -12.37 13.28
N HIS A 212 -28.30 -11.51 14.26
CA HIS A 212 -29.46 -10.63 14.31
C HIS A 212 -29.03 -9.20 14.59
N THR A 213 -29.80 -8.24 14.09
CA THR A 213 -29.60 -6.81 14.30
C THR A 213 -30.10 -6.38 15.67
N GLU A 214 -29.81 -5.14 16.07
CA GLU A 214 -30.29 -4.59 17.34
C GLU A 214 -31.83 -4.53 17.45
N SER A 215 -32.54 -4.35 16.34
CA SER A 215 -34.01 -4.44 16.31
C SER A 215 -34.54 -5.88 16.23
N GLY A 216 -33.65 -6.87 16.25
CA GLY A 216 -33.98 -8.29 16.18
C GLY A 216 -34.27 -8.82 14.78
N LYS A 217 -33.90 -8.08 13.71
CA LYS A 217 -34.03 -8.58 12.33
C LYS A 217 -32.94 -9.60 12.04
N GLU A 218 -33.29 -10.68 11.36
CA GLU A 218 -32.31 -11.69 10.97
C GLU A 218 -31.41 -11.17 9.85
N CYS A 219 -30.11 -11.41 10.00
CA CYS A 219 -29.10 -11.05 9.02
C CYS A 219 -29.21 -11.89 7.73
N GLN A 220 -28.97 -11.25 6.59
CA GLN A 220 -28.74 -11.87 5.31
C GLN A 220 -27.31 -12.45 5.25
N ARG A 221 -27.17 -13.66 4.70
CA ARG A 221 -25.88 -14.26 4.42
C ARG A 221 -25.04 -13.43 3.45
N TRP A 222 -23.76 -13.27 3.75
CA TRP A 222 -22.79 -12.56 2.92
C TRP A 222 -22.52 -13.25 1.57
N ASP A 223 -22.83 -14.55 1.46
CA ASP A 223 -22.73 -15.32 0.20
C ASP A 223 -24.04 -15.32 -0.62
N LEU A 224 -25.03 -14.48 -0.25
CA LEU A 224 -26.29 -14.31 -0.96
C LEU A 224 -26.50 -12.85 -1.40
N ASP A 225 -27.15 -12.68 -2.54
CA ASP A 225 -27.51 -11.38 -3.14
C ASP A 225 -29.02 -11.05 -2.99
N GLU A 226 -29.73 -11.76 -2.10
CA GLU A 226 -31.17 -11.60 -1.87
C GLU A 226 -31.51 -11.57 -0.36
N PRO A 227 -32.41 -10.67 0.09
CA PRO A 227 -33.13 -9.65 -0.72
C PRO A 227 -32.26 -8.49 -1.22
N HIS A 228 -31.10 -8.23 -0.61
CA HIS A 228 -30.27 -7.08 -0.94
C HIS A 228 -29.01 -7.50 -1.70
N LYS A 229 -28.78 -6.93 -2.88
CA LYS A 229 -27.53 -7.13 -3.63
C LYS A 229 -26.42 -6.29 -3.02
N HIS A 230 -25.22 -6.83 -2.88
CA HIS A 230 -24.11 -6.11 -2.25
C HIS A 230 -22.72 -6.57 -2.72
N LEU A 231 -21.70 -5.75 -2.43
CA LEU A 231 -20.32 -6.01 -2.86
C LEU A 231 -19.52 -6.90 -1.89
N TYR A 232 -19.97 -7.05 -0.64
CA TYR A 232 -19.28 -7.75 0.45
C TYR A 232 -19.42 -9.27 0.38
N HIS A 233 -18.97 -9.86 -0.73
CA HIS A 233 -19.00 -11.32 -0.89
C HIS A 233 -17.73 -11.95 -0.29
N PRO A 234 -17.81 -13.09 0.43
CA PRO A 234 -16.64 -13.73 1.06
C PRO A 234 -15.50 -14.09 0.09
N ARG A 235 -15.82 -14.31 -1.20
CA ARG A 235 -14.82 -14.60 -2.24
C ARG A 235 -13.99 -13.36 -2.62
N ARG A 236 -14.54 -12.16 -2.45
CA ARG A 236 -13.86 -10.89 -2.72
C ARG A 236 -13.10 -10.39 -1.50
N TYR A 237 -13.57 -10.74 -0.29
CA TYR A 237 -12.98 -10.33 0.98
C TYR A 237 -12.72 -11.53 1.91
N PRO A 238 -11.79 -12.45 1.54
CA PRO A 238 -11.55 -13.67 2.31
C PRO A 238 -11.06 -13.39 3.75
N ASP A 239 -10.27 -12.33 3.95
CA ASP A 239 -9.66 -12.02 5.26
C ASP A 239 -10.62 -11.32 6.23
N LYS A 240 -11.81 -10.89 5.75
CA LYS A 240 -12.80 -10.17 6.56
C LYS A 240 -13.73 -11.09 7.36
N GLY A 241 -13.55 -12.41 7.27
CA GLY A 241 -14.30 -13.40 8.05
C GLY A 241 -15.82 -13.31 7.82
N LEU A 242 -16.23 -13.07 6.58
CA LEU A 242 -17.64 -12.90 6.18
C LEU A 242 -18.40 -14.23 6.15
N ASP A 243 -18.30 -15.00 7.23
CA ASP A 243 -18.89 -16.32 7.33
C ASP A 243 -20.41 -16.23 7.53
N ASP A 244 -21.16 -17.09 6.83
CA ASP A 244 -22.61 -17.20 6.91
C ASP A 244 -23.31 -15.82 6.86
N ASN A 245 -24.15 -15.49 7.85
CA ASN A 245 -24.84 -14.21 8.03
C ASN A 245 -24.46 -13.56 9.37
N TYR A 246 -23.27 -13.85 9.89
CA TYR A 246 -22.85 -13.25 11.15
C TYR A 246 -22.59 -11.75 10.98
N CYS A 247 -22.88 -10.98 12.01
CA CYS A 247 -22.55 -9.56 12.07
C CYS A 247 -21.04 -9.37 11.94
N ARG A 248 -20.61 -8.48 11.04
CA ARG A 248 -19.20 -8.17 10.79
C ARG A 248 -19.03 -6.68 10.53
N ASN A 249 -17.81 -6.20 10.63
CA ASN A 249 -17.47 -4.82 10.29
C ASN A 249 -16.39 -4.79 9.20
N PRO A 250 -16.70 -5.17 7.95
CA PRO A 250 -15.68 -5.27 6.90
C PRO A 250 -15.15 -3.91 6.43
N ASP A 251 -15.90 -2.84 6.63
CA ASP A 251 -15.68 -1.50 6.11
C ASP A 251 -15.33 -0.46 7.19
N GLY A 252 -15.08 -0.90 8.42
CA GLY A 252 -14.58 -0.04 9.49
C GLY A 252 -15.59 1.00 9.98
N ARG A 253 -16.89 0.66 9.97
CA ARG A 253 -17.99 1.46 10.55
C ARG A 253 -17.92 1.47 12.08
N HIS A 254 -18.91 2.11 12.72
CA HIS A 254 -18.93 2.32 14.17
C HIS A 254 -19.06 1.02 14.98
N ARG A 255 -19.72 0.00 14.44
CA ARG A 255 -19.89 -1.32 15.06
C ARG A 255 -20.23 -2.36 14.01
N PRO A 256 -20.16 -3.67 14.34
CA PRO A 256 -20.55 -4.71 13.41
C PRO A 256 -22.00 -4.56 12.96
N TRP A 257 -22.22 -4.90 11.70
CA TRP A 257 -23.50 -4.78 11.03
C TRP A 257 -23.72 -5.98 10.11
N CYS A 258 -24.91 -6.07 9.56
CA CYS A 258 -25.23 -7.04 8.51
C CYS A 258 -26.29 -6.47 7.57
N PHE A 259 -26.35 -6.99 6.35
CA PHE A 259 -27.56 -6.83 5.54
C PHE A 259 -28.71 -7.56 6.22
N THR A 260 -29.94 -7.06 6.13
CA THR A 260 -31.07 -7.72 6.80
C THR A 260 -31.89 -8.57 5.82
N THR A 261 -32.63 -9.54 6.32
CA THR A 261 -33.61 -10.29 5.52
C THR A 261 -34.90 -9.52 5.25
N ASP A 262 -35.09 -8.35 5.88
CA ASP A 262 -36.23 -7.46 5.63
C ASP A 262 -35.96 -6.62 4.35
N PRO A 263 -36.80 -6.74 3.31
CA PRO A 263 -36.67 -5.96 2.08
C PRO A 263 -36.70 -4.43 2.30
N SER A 264 -37.27 -3.97 3.42
CA SER A 264 -37.43 -2.54 3.73
C SER A 264 -36.21 -1.95 4.43
N THR A 265 -35.36 -2.79 5.02
CA THR A 265 -34.18 -2.37 5.77
C THR A 265 -32.94 -3.02 5.15
N PRO A 266 -32.21 -2.33 4.26
CA PRO A 266 -31.06 -2.92 3.57
C PRO A 266 -30.02 -3.50 4.51
N TRP A 267 -29.63 -2.74 5.53
CA TRP A 267 -28.66 -3.12 6.53
C TRP A 267 -28.97 -2.43 7.85
N GLU A 268 -28.47 -2.99 8.94
CA GLU A 268 -28.60 -2.43 10.28
C GLU A 268 -27.44 -2.90 11.15
N TYR A 269 -27.15 -2.15 12.21
CA TYR A 269 -26.14 -2.53 13.19
C TYR A 269 -26.62 -3.67 14.10
N CYS A 270 -25.64 -4.38 14.67
CA CYS A 270 -25.88 -5.41 15.66
C CYS A 270 -25.52 -4.90 17.06
N ASP A 271 -26.29 -5.34 18.05
CA ASP A 271 -26.03 -5.07 19.47
C ASP A 271 -25.13 -6.18 20.03
N ILE A 272 -23.83 -5.92 20.11
CA ILE A 272 -22.80 -6.85 20.56
C ILE A 272 -22.12 -6.27 21.80
N LYS A 273 -21.90 -7.10 22.83
CA LYS A 273 -21.26 -6.69 24.08
C LYS A 273 -19.86 -6.14 23.80
N VAL A 274 -19.55 -4.96 24.32
CA VAL A 274 -18.18 -4.43 24.36
C VAL A 274 -17.40 -5.11 25.49
N CYS A 275 -16.15 -5.48 25.24
CA CYS A 275 -15.33 -6.13 26.27
C CYS A 275 -15.12 -5.20 27.48
N GLU A 276 -15.46 -5.67 28.70
CA GLU A 276 -15.37 -4.89 29.96
C GLU A 276 -13.94 -4.52 30.33
N THR A 277 -12.99 -5.28 29.83
CA THR A 277 -11.58 -4.87 29.78
C THR A 277 -11.25 -4.72 28.30
N PRO A 278 -10.68 -3.59 27.84
CA PRO A 278 -9.89 -3.67 26.63
C PRO A 278 -8.89 -4.79 26.93
N PRO A 279 -8.74 -5.82 26.07
CA PRO A 279 -7.65 -6.77 26.25
C PRO A 279 -6.43 -5.91 26.49
N LYS A 280 -5.67 -6.15 27.59
CA LYS A 280 -4.41 -5.43 27.84
C LYS A 280 -3.72 -5.38 26.50
N SER A 281 -3.72 -4.23 25.85
CA SER A 281 -3.14 -4.16 24.53
C SER A 281 -1.69 -4.49 24.81
N ASN A 282 -1.16 -5.57 24.24
CA ASN A 282 0.28 -5.80 24.29
C ASN A 282 1.03 -4.61 23.66
N VAL A 283 0.29 -3.69 23.04
CA VAL A 283 0.70 -2.37 22.59
C VAL A 283 0.93 -1.46 23.81
N VAL A 284 2.21 -1.19 24.06
CA VAL A 284 2.68 -0.20 25.03
C VAL A 284 2.28 1.19 24.54
N GLU A 285 1.62 1.98 25.40
CA GLU A 285 1.28 3.36 25.08
C GLU A 285 2.48 4.28 25.26
N THR A 286 2.73 5.13 24.28
CA THR A 286 3.91 5.99 24.23
C THR A 286 3.55 7.37 23.68
N THR A 287 4.10 8.44 24.28
CA THR A 287 3.77 9.83 23.93
C THR A 287 4.89 10.54 23.16
N GLU A 288 6.15 10.20 23.44
CA GLU A 288 7.31 10.86 22.83
C GLU A 288 7.85 10.11 21.60
N CYS A 289 7.63 8.81 21.54
CA CYS A 289 8.12 7.90 20.51
C CYS A 289 7.06 6.85 20.20
N TYR A 290 7.17 6.06 19.12
CA TYR A 290 6.25 4.97 18.81
C TYR A 290 6.91 3.59 18.98
N GLN A 291 6.17 2.56 19.37
CA GLN A 291 6.64 1.16 19.44
C GLN A 291 5.93 0.28 18.41
N GLY A 292 6.65 -0.73 17.90
CA GLY A 292 6.12 -1.61 16.84
C GLY A 292 5.71 -0.78 15.62
N ARG A 293 4.43 -0.88 15.23
CA ARG A 293 3.82 -0.07 14.16
C ARG A 293 3.27 1.28 14.63
N GLY A 294 3.34 1.59 15.91
CA GLY A 294 2.86 2.85 16.47
C GLY A 294 1.34 2.92 16.69
N GLU A 295 0.65 1.79 16.76
CA GLU A 295 -0.78 1.72 17.12
C GLU A 295 -1.06 2.23 18.56
N GLY A 296 -0.06 2.16 19.44
CA GLY A 296 -0.11 2.67 20.82
C GLY A 296 0.42 4.09 20.97
N TYR A 297 0.80 4.76 19.89
CA TYR A 297 1.26 6.14 19.97
C TYR A 297 0.10 7.06 20.37
N ARG A 298 0.32 7.87 21.40
CA ARG A 298 -0.65 8.81 22.01
C ARG A 298 -0.12 10.23 22.11
N GLY A 299 1.01 10.53 21.46
CA GLY A 299 1.62 11.86 21.46
C GLY A 299 0.81 12.90 20.68
N THR A 300 1.33 14.12 20.67
CA THR A 300 0.63 15.32 20.16
C THR A 300 1.20 15.86 18.85
N VAL A 301 2.04 15.08 18.15
CA VAL A 301 2.56 15.48 16.84
C VAL A 301 1.39 15.61 15.86
N ASP A 302 1.24 16.79 15.28
CA ASP A 302 0.15 17.19 14.36
C ASP A 302 0.66 17.90 13.10
N VAL A 303 1.98 18.05 12.97
CA VAL A 303 2.66 18.62 11.81
C VAL A 303 3.71 17.64 11.32
N THR A 304 3.81 17.52 10.00
CA THR A 304 4.70 16.59 9.31
C THR A 304 6.11 17.17 9.13
N PRO A 305 7.13 16.36 8.79
CA PRO A 305 8.50 16.84 8.53
C PRO A 305 8.58 17.88 7.40
N THR A 306 7.64 17.87 6.47
CA THR A 306 7.54 18.83 5.35
C THR A 306 6.72 20.08 5.70
N GLY A 307 6.25 20.21 6.94
CA GLY A 307 5.49 21.37 7.43
C GLY A 307 3.98 21.34 7.16
N LEU A 308 3.45 20.26 6.57
CA LEU A 308 2.00 20.11 6.37
C LEU A 308 1.30 19.76 7.69
N THR A 309 0.21 20.47 7.97
CA THR A 309 -0.63 20.24 9.15
C THR A 309 -1.59 19.07 8.91
N CYS A 310 -1.77 18.25 9.94
CA CYS A 310 -2.75 17.18 9.92
C CYS A 310 -4.18 17.75 10.00
N GLN A 311 -5.09 17.15 9.23
CA GLN A 311 -6.54 17.33 9.34
C GLN A 311 -7.04 16.66 10.62
N ARG A 312 -8.01 17.29 11.29
CA ARG A 312 -8.66 16.70 12.47
C ARG A 312 -9.43 15.44 12.11
N TRP A 313 -9.37 14.42 12.96
CA TRP A 313 -10.05 13.13 12.76
C TRP A 313 -11.59 13.23 12.84
N ASP A 314 -12.12 14.29 13.46
CA ASP A 314 -13.56 14.59 13.48
C ASP A 314 -14.01 15.44 12.27
N SER A 315 -13.08 15.92 11.42
CA SER A 315 -13.38 16.69 10.21
C SER A 315 -13.52 15.77 8.99
N GLN A 316 -14.48 16.07 8.12
CA GLN A 316 -14.66 15.40 6.83
C GLN A 316 -14.18 16.24 5.64
N TYR A 317 -13.39 17.28 5.91
CA TYR A 317 -12.85 18.22 4.92
C TYR A 317 -11.39 18.59 5.25
N PRO A 318 -10.49 18.67 4.24
CA PRO A 318 -10.72 18.43 2.81
C PRO A 318 -10.94 16.95 2.45
N HIS A 319 -10.51 16.01 3.28
CA HIS A 319 -10.62 14.58 3.00
C HIS A 319 -11.73 13.94 3.80
N ASN A 320 -12.75 13.41 3.12
CA ASN A 320 -13.76 12.55 3.75
C ASN A 320 -13.16 11.17 4.05
N HIS A 321 -13.40 10.62 5.25
CA HIS A 321 -12.86 9.34 5.71
C HIS A 321 -13.69 8.66 6.82
N THR A 322 -13.48 7.36 6.99
CA THR A 322 -14.17 6.52 7.99
C THR A 322 -13.50 6.50 9.37
N PHE A 323 -12.24 6.94 9.47
CA PHE A 323 -11.48 6.98 10.73
C PHE A 323 -11.91 8.13 11.66
N THR A 324 -13.09 8.02 12.26
CA THR A 324 -13.60 9.03 13.20
C THR A 324 -13.43 8.58 14.64
N PRO A 325 -13.28 9.49 15.61
CA PRO A 325 -13.20 9.13 17.03
C PRO A 325 -14.44 8.37 17.53
N GLN A 326 -15.61 8.61 16.92
CA GLN A 326 -16.84 7.85 17.21
C GLN A 326 -16.79 6.44 16.63
N ALA A 327 -16.19 6.26 15.44
CA ALA A 327 -16.04 4.97 14.81
C ALA A 327 -14.92 4.13 15.40
N TYR A 328 -13.86 4.74 15.96
CA TYR A 328 -12.72 4.03 16.55
C TYR A 328 -12.41 4.58 17.96
N PRO A 329 -13.29 4.36 18.96
CA PRO A 329 -13.09 4.91 20.31
C PRO A 329 -11.78 4.47 20.98
N CYS A 330 -11.25 3.31 20.60
CA CYS A 330 -10.04 2.75 21.18
C CYS A 330 -8.73 3.28 20.58
N LYS A 331 -8.77 3.98 19.44
CA LYS A 331 -7.57 4.37 18.67
C LYS A 331 -7.06 5.77 19.01
N ASP A 332 -7.65 6.45 20.01
CA ASP A 332 -7.30 7.82 20.44
C ASP A 332 -7.24 8.82 19.28
N LEU A 333 -8.25 8.81 18.39
CA LEU A 333 -8.35 9.71 17.25
C LEU A 333 -8.82 11.12 17.65
N ARG A 334 -8.13 11.73 18.62
CA ARG A 334 -8.42 13.09 19.12
C ARG A 334 -7.67 14.15 18.34
N GLU A 335 -8.27 15.33 18.23
CA GLU A 335 -7.72 16.48 17.49
C GLU A 335 -7.26 16.06 16.07
N ASN A 336 -6.09 16.52 15.66
CA ASN A 336 -5.41 16.19 14.41
C ASN A 336 -4.08 15.44 14.65
N TYR A 337 -3.90 14.81 15.81
CA TYR A 337 -2.64 14.16 16.14
C TYR A 337 -2.42 12.91 15.28
N CYS A 338 -1.16 12.64 14.93
CA CYS A 338 -0.78 11.45 14.17
C CYS A 338 -1.13 10.16 14.92
N ARG A 339 -1.82 9.24 14.26
CA ARG A 339 -2.27 7.95 14.83
C ARG A 339 -2.09 6.84 13.81
N ASN A 340 -2.20 5.59 14.26
CA ASN A 340 -2.17 4.44 13.36
C ASN A 340 -3.40 3.55 13.58
N PRO A 341 -4.60 3.99 13.12
CA PRO A 341 -5.83 3.24 13.38
C PRO A 341 -5.90 1.91 12.63
N ASP A 342 -5.29 1.81 11.46
CA ASP A 342 -5.38 0.67 10.53
C ASP A 342 -4.14 -0.24 10.51
N GLY A 343 -3.18 -0.01 11.41
CA GLY A 343 -2.02 -0.88 11.59
C GLY A 343 -1.03 -0.83 10.42
N GLN A 344 -0.95 0.33 9.73
CA GLN A 344 0.07 0.66 8.74
C GLN A 344 1.48 0.64 9.35
N GLU A 345 2.51 0.85 8.54
CA GLU A 345 3.90 0.74 9.00
C GLU A 345 4.29 1.83 10.01
N PHE A 346 3.67 3.02 9.97
CA PHE A 346 3.96 4.16 10.84
C PHE A 346 2.69 4.91 11.26
N PRO A 347 2.71 5.69 12.37
CA PRO A 347 1.70 6.70 12.64
C PRO A 347 1.55 7.67 11.46
N TRP A 348 0.32 8.04 11.13
CA TRP A 348 -0.04 8.88 9.99
C TRP A 348 -1.21 9.79 10.32
N CYS A 349 -1.51 10.72 9.43
CA CYS A 349 -2.70 11.57 9.51
C CYS A 349 -3.24 11.92 8.11
N PHE A 350 -4.52 12.31 8.03
CA PHE A 350 -5.01 13.06 6.87
C PHE A 350 -4.38 14.44 6.85
N THR A 351 -4.18 15.06 5.68
CA THR A 351 -3.57 16.40 5.61
C THR A 351 -4.59 17.50 5.36
N THR A 352 -4.28 18.74 5.72
CA THR A 352 -5.11 19.89 5.35
C THR A 352 -4.94 20.31 3.88
N ASP A 353 -4.01 19.73 3.11
CA ASP A 353 -3.87 19.97 1.67
C ASP A 353 -4.80 19.02 0.89
N PRO A 354 -5.74 19.54 0.08
CA PRO A 354 -6.66 18.70 -0.71
C PRO A 354 -5.94 17.83 -1.77
N ARG A 355 -4.69 18.11 -2.11
CA ARG A 355 -3.88 17.33 -3.08
C ARG A 355 -3.17 16.14 -2.44
N VAL A 356 -2.97 16.15 -1.12
CA VAL A 356 -2.26 15.11 -0.38
C VAL A 356 -3.21 14.49 0.65
N ARG A 357 -3.75 13.32 0.34
CA ARG A 357 -4.79 12.71 1.18
C ARG A 357 -4.29 12.30 2.57
N THR A 358 -3.21 11.54 2.63
CA THR A 358 -2.60 11.04 3.87
C THR A 358 -1.09 11.16 3.82
N ILE A 359 -0.47 11.16 4.99
CA ILE A 359 0.99 11.23 5.12
C ILE A 359 1.46 10.56 6.42
N PHE A 360 2.64 9.94 6.38
CA PHE A 360 3.27 9.34 7.55
C PHE A 360 3.98 10.39 8.41
N CYS A 361 3.76 10.33 9.72
CA CYS A 361 4.38 11.20 10.71
C CYS A 361 5.72 10.62 11.16
N THR A 362 6.69 10.64 10.25
CA THR A 362 8.04 10.09 10.45
C THR A 362 8.93 10.94 11.36
N ASN A 363 8.45 12.11 11.81
CA ASN A 363 9.06 12.91 12.86
C ASN A 363 8.87 12.33 14.27
N ILE A 364 8.03 11.31 14.42
CA ILE A 364 7.90 10.59 15.70
C ILE A 364 9.02 9.55 15.78
N PRO A 365 9.93 9.60 16.77
CA PRO A 365 11.00 8.61 16.92
C PRO A 365 10.46 7.25 17.35
N GLN A 366 11.17 6.15 17.12
CA GLN A 366 10.81 4.83 17.66
C GLN A 366 11.32 4.70 19.12
N CYS A 367 10.59 4.01 20.01
CA CYS A 367 11.04 3.82 21.40
C CYS A 367 12.06 2.70 21.51
N GLY A 368 13.01 2.82 22.46
CA GLY A 368 14.12 1.89 22.61
C GLY A 368 15.32 2.19 21.71
N THR A 369 15.22 3.22 20.85
CA THR A 369 16.32 3.73 20.02
C THR A 369 17.14 4.85 20.69
N GLN A 370 17.08 4.98 22.02
CA GLN A 370 18.10 5.72 22.76
C GLN A 370 19.07 4.71 23.39
N ASN A 371 20.23 4.58 22.73
CA ASN A 371 21.42 3.77 23.01
C ASN A 371 21.47 2.33 22.47
N LYS A 372 21.44 2.21 21.15
CA LYS A 372 22.69 1.92 20.43
C LYS A 372 22.90 2.99 19.36
N ALA A 373 23.64 4.04 19.71
CA ALA A 373 24.53 4.64 18.73
C ALA A 373 25.65 3.60 18.44
N VAL A 374 25.32 2.54 17.71
CA VAL A 374 26.24 2.15 16.65
C VAL A 374 25.83 3.11 15.56
N SER A 375 26.67 4.10 15.33
CA SER A 375 26.51 5.02 14.21
C SER A 375 26.15 4.20 12.96
N ASP A 376 24.90 4.27 12.49
CA ASP A 376 24.47 3.63 11.24
C ASP A 376 25.01 4.47 10.10
N CYS A 377 26.32 4.34 9.97
CA CYS A 377 27.15 5.13 9.12
C CYS A 377 28.03 4.20 8.33
N TYR A 378 28.47 4.65 7.17
CA TYR A 378 29.34 3.87 6.33
C TYR A 378 30.76 4.44 6.34
N GLU A 379 31.75 3.55 6.34
CA GLU A 379 33.15 3.91 6.15
C GLU A 379 33.51 3.93 4.66
N SER A 380 34.46 4.77 4.27
CA SER A 380 34.85 4.99 2.87
C SER A 380 33.64 5.33 1.98
N PHE A 381 33.27 4.46 1.02
CA PHE A 381 32.06 4.61 0.21
C PHE A 381 30.92 3.66 0.64
N GLY A 382 31.11 2.86 1.69
CA GLY A 382 30.09 1.92 2.17
C GLY A 382 30.00 0.59 1.43
N GLU A 383 31.11 0.16 0.83
CA GLU A 383 31.24 -1.15 0.16
C GLU A 383 30.88 -2.31 1.10
N ASN A 384 31.26 -2.19 2.38
CA ASN A 384 31.00 -3.17 3.43
C ASN A 384 29.85 -2.74 4.35
N TYR A 385 29.05 -1.76 3.95
CA TYR A 385 27.94 -1.30 4.77
C TYR A 385 26.89 -2.42 4.91
N GLN A 386 26.72 -2.92 6.12
CA GLN A 386 25.75 -3.96 6.46
C GLN A 386 24.62 -3.46 7.38
N GLY A 387 24.43 -2.14 7.45
CA GLY A 387 23.36 -1.54 8.23
C GLY A 387 21.95 -1.97 7.79
N GLN A 388 20.97 -1.65 8.62
CA GLN A 388 19.57 -2.07 8.43
C GLN A 388 18.70 -1.00 7.77
N GLN A 389 19.30 0.09 7.27
CA GLN A 389 18.59 1.08 6.48
C GLN A 389 17.94 0.42 5.25
N SER A 390 16.64 0.60 5.04
CA SER A 390 15.86 0.02 3.93
C SER A 390 15.01 1.07 3.21
N ARG A 391 15.40 2.34 3.30
CA ARG A 391 14.75 3.46 2.60
C ARG A 391 15.75 4.33 1.87
N THR A 392 15.35 4.77 0.68
CA THR A 392 16.10 5.72 -0.13
C THR A 392 16.01 7.14 0.46
N ARG A 393 16.84 8.07 0.00
CA ARG A 393 16.82 9.50 0.33
C ARG A 393 15.53 10.18 -0.15
N SER A 394 14.90 9.66 -1.20
CA SER A 394 13.55 10.06 -1.62
C SER A 394 12.45 9.42 -0.77
N ASN A 395 12.80 8.80 0.37
CA ASN A 395 11.91 8.09 1.30
C ASN A 395 11.12 6.92 0.69
N LEU A 396 11.58 6.37 -0.43
CA LEU A 396 10.98 5.19 -1.04
C LEU A 396 11.46 3.91 -0.34
N PRO A 397 10.59 2.92 -0.12
CA PRO A 397 11.00 1.64 0.45
C PRO A 397 11.84 0.87 -0.57
N CYS A 398 12.96 0.32 -0.08
CA CYS A 398 13.82 -0.51 -0.89
C CYS A 398 13.11 -1.82 -1.26
N ALA A 399 13.26 -2.24 -2.52
CA ALA A 399 12.86 -3.54 -3.02
C ALA A 399 13.86 -4.62 -2.61
N PRO A 400 13.44 -5.88 -2.46
CA PRO A 400 14.36 -6.99 -2.19
C PRO A 400 15.39 -7.15 -3.31
N TRP A 401 16.68 -7.28 -2.97
CA TRP A 401 17.75 -7.43 -3.96
C TRP A 401 17.56 -8.67 -4.86
N ARG A 402 16.95 -9.72 -4.32
CA ARG A 402 16.66 -10.97 -5.03
C ARG A 402 15.75 -10.76 -6.24
N ASP A 403 14.83 -9.82 -6.16
CA ASP A 403 13.83 -9.56 -7.22
C ASP A 403 14.47 -8.88 -8.44
N HIS A 404 15.66 -8.29 -8.26
CA HIS A 404 16.42 -7.59 -9.30
C HIS A 404 17.72 -8.31 -9.69
N SER A 405 17.96 -9.52 -9.18
CA SER A 405 19.21 -10.30 -9.39
C SER A 405 19.31 -11.00 -10.76
N ASN A 406 18.27 -10.96 -11.59
CA ASN A 406 18.21 -11.73 -12.86
C ASN A 406 18.71 -10.99 -14.11
N SER A 407 19.24 -9.77 -14.01
CA SER A 407 19.80 -9.03 -15.15
C SER A 407 21.33 -9.22 -15.29
N GLY A 408 21.75 -10.43 -15.64
CA GLY A 408 23.04 -10.66 -16.32
C GLY A 408 24.34 -10.27 -15.57
N GLU A 409 24.38 -10.40 -14.25
CA GLU A 409 25.53 -9.94 -13.44
C GLU A 409 26.71 -10.93 -13.43
N ARG A 410 27.68 -10.77 -14.34
CA ARG A 410 29.04 -11.29 -14.11
C ARG A 410 29.82 -10.30 -13.26
N GLY A 411 29.83 -10.49 -11.94
CA GLY A 411 30.86 -9.91 -11.08
C GLY A 411 30.44 -9.41 -9.69
N MET A 412 29.17 -9.45 -9.31
CA MET A 412 28.74 -8.96 -7.99
C MET A 412 28.85 -10.06 -6.94
N GLN A 413 29.55 -9.81 -5.83
CA GLN A 413 29.64 -10.77 -4.72
C GLN A 413 28.26 -10.90 -4.05
N THR A 414 27.56 -11.98 -4.38
CA THR A 414 26.18 -12.29 -4.00
C THR A 414 25.96 -12.56 -2.51
N ALA A 415 27.02 -12.62 -1.70
CA ALA A 415 26.95 -13.04 -0.30
C ALA A 415 26.45 -11.97 0.68
N SER A 416 26.38 -10.69 0.31
CA SER A 416 26.07 -9.58 1.25
C SER A 416 24.76 -8.81 0.96
N LEU A 417 23.98 -9.27 -0.04
CA LEU A 417 22.74 -8.63 -0.51
C LEU A 417 21.50 -9.34 0.06
N GLU A 418 21.38 -9.38 1.38
CA GLU A 418 20.23 -9.97 2.06
C GLU A 418 19.08 -8.97 2.24
N GLY A 419 17.84 -9.45 2.04
CA GLY A 419 16.63 -8.66 2.23
C GLY A 419 16.51 -7.50 1.25
N ASN A 420 16.09 -6.34 1.75
CA ASN A 420 15.90 -5.09 1.01
C ASN A 420 16.74 -3.95 1.62
N TYR A 421 17.83 -4.25 2.31
CA TYR A 421 18.64 -3.23 2.96
C TYR A 421 19.55 -2.49 1.98
N CYS A 422 19.85 -1.23 2.24
CA CYS A 422 20.76 -0.42 1.45
C CYS A 422 22.17 -1.01 1.44
N ARG A 423 22.78 -1.11 0.26
CA ARG A 423 24.11 -1.68 0.05
C ARG A 423 24.87 -0.86 -0.99
N ASN A 424 26.19 -0.98 -1.04
CA ASN A 424 26.99 -0.37 -2.10
C ASN A 424 27.87 -1.40 -2.83
N PRO A 425 27.26 -2.37 -3.53
CA PRO A 425 28.00 -3.47 -4.15
C PRO A 425 28.86 -3.04 -5.35
N ASP A 426 28.57 -1.88 -5.95
CA ASP A 426 29.29 -1.29 -7.09
C ASP A 426 30.34 -0.26 -6.68
N LYS A 427 30.60 -0.10 -5.38
CA LYS A 427 31.61 0.82 -4.83
C LYS A 427 31.39 2.27 -5.27
N ASP A 428 30.13 2.67 -5.41
CA ASP A 428 29.75 4.02 -5.83
C ASP A 428 30.21 5.04 -4.79
N LYS A 429 30.98 6.04 -5.22
CA LYS A 429 31.52 7.09 -4.35
C LYS A 429 30.48 7.94 -3.62
N HIS A 430 29.21 7.87 -4.02
CA HIS A 430 28.11 8.61 -3.41
C HIS A 430 27.38 7.83 -2.32
N GLY A 431 27.80 6.59 -2.03
CA GLY A 431 27.35 5.81 -0.88
C GLY A 431 26.32 4.72 -1.18
N PRO A 432 25.77 4.08 -0.12
CA PRO A 432 24.80 3.00 -0.23
C PRO A 432 23.51 3.41 -0.96
N TRP A 433 22.93 2.47 -1.71
CA TRP A 433 21.71 2.63 -2.49
C TRP A 433 20.89 1.35 -2.48
N CYS A 434 19.68 1.39 -3.04
CA CYS A 434 18.84 0.20 -3.23
C CYS A 434 17.88 0.38 -4.42
N HIS A 435 17.31 -0.73 -4.90
CA HIS A 435 16.21 -0.73 -5.86
C HIS A 435 14.89 -0.33 -5.18
N THR A 436 13.90 0.09 -5.97
CA THR A 436 12.59 0.52 -5.48
C THR A 436 11.48 -0.03 -6.37
N ASN A 437 10.33 -0.39 -5.79
CA ASN A 437 9.15 -0.88 -6.53
C ASN A 437 8.34 0.24 -7.19
N ASN A 438 8.87 1.46 -7.25
CA ASN A 438 8.22 2.61 -7.85
C ASN A 438 8.57 2.68 -9.34
N SER A 439 7.58 2.82 -10.22
CA SER A 439 7.82 2.93 -11.66
C SER A 439 8.56 4.22 -12.07
N ALA A 440 8.48 5.28 -11.27
CA ALA A 440 9.11 6.57 -11.54
C ALA A 440 10.60 6.60 -11.15
N ILE A 441 10.96 5.85 -10.10
CA ILE A 441 12.31 5.77 -9.55
C ILE A 441 12.58 4.28 -9.36
N LEU A 442 13.43 3.69 -10.19
CA LEU A 442 13.75 2.24 -10.16
C LEU A 442 14.82 1.90 -9.12
N TRP A 443 15.64 2.88 -8.77
CA TRP A 443 16.62 2.82 -7.69
C TRP A 443 16.95 4.24 -7.24
N ASP A 444 17.38 4.39 -5.99
CA ASP A 444 17.82 5.67 -5.43
C ASP A 444 18.81 5.44 -4.27
N TYR A 445 19.61 6.45 -3.97
CA TYR A 445 20.57 6.41 -2.86
C TYR A 445 19.86 6.34 -1.52
N CYS A 446 20.52 5.82 -0.50
CA CYS A 446 19.96 5.72 0.84
C CYS A 446 20.44 6.86 1.74
N ASN A 447 19.59 7.25 2.68
CA ASN A 447 19.91 8.27 3.68
C ASN A 447 20.78 7.70 4.81
N VAL A 448 21.98 7.24 4.47
CA VAL A 448 23.00 6.75 5.41
C VAL A 448 24.12 7.76 5.43
N LYS A 449 24.60 8.16 6.62
CA LYS A 449 25.67 9.17 6.72
C LYS A 449 27.05 8.50 6.74
N PRO A 450 28.13 9.18 6.31
CA PRO A 450 29.49 8.72 6.61
C PRO A 450 29.74 8.74 8.12
N CYS A 451 30.58 7.83 8.63
CA CYS A 451 30.97 7.86 10.03
C CYS A 451 31.81 9.12 10.31
N ASP A 452 31.62 9.78 11.46
CA ASP A 452 32.43 10.91 11.89
C ASP A 452 33.88 10.45 12.16
N ALA A 453 34.65 10.31 11.08
CA ALA A 453 36.10 10.27 11.14
C ALA A 453 36.59 11.72 10.98
N SER A 454 37.29 12.20 12.00
CA SER A 454 38.19 13.35 11.97
C SER A 454 38.71 13.67 10.57
N GLN A 455 38.69 14.96 10.21
CA GLN A 455 39.41 15.54 9.08
C GLN A 455 40.74 14.81 8.83
N ASN A 456 40.73 13.87 7.89
CA ASN A 456 41.92 13.34 7.27
C ASN A 456 41.75 13.60 5.79
N THR A 457 42.24 14.78 5.39
CA THR A 457 42.79 15.03 4.07
C THR A 457 43.55 13.79 3.62
N ILE A 458 42.98 13.03 2.68
CA ILE A 458 43.74 12.04 1.92
C ILE A 458 44.85 12.84 1.20
N PRO A 459 46.13 12.46 1.35
CA PRO A 459 47.21 13.14 0.66
C PRO A 459 46.97 13.15 -0.85
N LEU A 460 47.09 14.33 -1.43
CA LEU A 460 47.23 14.55 -2.87
C LEU A 460 48.48 13.79 -3.35
N GLY A 461 48.29 12.55 -3.77
CA GLY A 461 49.37 11.66 -4.24
C GLY A 461 49.14 11.22 -5.66
N GLY A 462 49.73 11.93 -6.62
CA GLY A 462 50.00 11.46 -7.98
C GLY A 462 48.91 11.72 -9.02
N LEU A 463 48.77 12.98 -9.47
CA LEU A 463 48.16 13.26 -10.78
C LEU A 463 48.99 12.58 -11.88
N SER A 464 48.43 11.56 -12.52
CA SER A 464 48.45 11.54 -13.97
C SER A 464 47.15 12.19 -14.40
N SER A 465 47.20 13.40 -15.00
CA SER A 465 46.01 14.11 -15.47
C SER A 465 45.35 13.28 -16.57
N VAL A 466 44.36 12.48 -16.20
CA VAL A 466 43.56 11.71 -17.15
C VAL A 466 42.87 12.71 -18.07
N SER A 467 43.14 12.65 -19.37
CA SER A 467 42.51 13.53 -20.35
C SER A 467 41.00 13.32 -20.36
N CYS A 468 40.24 14.41 -20.43
CA CYS A 468 38.79 14.33 -20.56
C CYS A 468 38.33 13.80 -21.92
N PHE A 469 39.22 13.75 -22.91
CA PHE A 469 38.93 13.36 -24.28
C PHE A 469 39.26 11.88 -24.52
N ILE A 470 38.29 11.13 -25.03
CA ILE A 470 38.49 9.73 -25.42
C ILE A 470 38.78 9.68 -26.91
N HIS A 471 40.06 9.66 -27.27
CA HIS A 471 40.51 9.45 -28.65
C HIS A 471 40.42 7.97 -29.02
N LYS A 472 39.27 7.51 -29.53
CA LYS A 472 39.18 6.17 -30.14
C LYS A 472 39.75 6.23 -31.56
N SER A 473 40.84 5.52 -31.84
CA SER A 473 41.32 5.33 -33.21
C SER A 473 40.32 4.41 -33.95
N PRO A 474 39.62 4.85 -35.01
CA PRO A 474 38.76 3.96 -35.77
C PRO A 474 39.62 3.03 -36.65
N ARG A 475 39.61 1.73 -36.37
CA ARG A 475 39.97 0.71 -37.38
C ARG A 475 38.77 0.49 -38.30
N ILE A 476 38.49 1.43 -39.21
CA ILE A 476 37.71 1.17 -40.43
C ILE A 476 38.35 1.97 -41.59
N VAL A 477 38.74 1.25 -42.64
CA VAL A 477 39.21 1.78 -43.92
C VAL A 477 37.98 2.02 -44.82
N GLY A 478 37.80 3.23 -45.37
CA GLY A 478 36.87 3.48 -46.49
C GLY A 478 35.55 4.22 -46.19
N GLY A 479 35.27 4.65 -44.97
CA GLY A 479 34.06 5.44 -44.64
C GLY A 479 34.37 6.95 -44.51
N GLY A 480 33.68 7.79 -45.27
CA GLY A 480 33.76 9.26 -45.15
C GLY A 480 33.10 9.75 -43.85
N ARG A 481 33.65 10.82 -43.26
CA ARG A 481 33.17 11.43 -42.01
C ARG A 481 31.99 12.38 -42.30
N VAL A 482 30.91 12.27 -41.52
CA VAL A 482 29.77 13.20 -41.56
C VAL A 482 30.11 14.40 -40.67
N GLY A 483 29.99 15.62 -41.20
CA GLY A 483 30.24 16.86 -40.45
C GLY A 483 29.12 17.12 -39.43
N ILE A 484 29.48 17.29 -38.15
CA ILE A 484 28.52 17.58 -37.07
C ILE A 484 28.24 19.09 -37.05
N SER A 485 26.98 19.50 -37.15
CA SER A 485 26.58 20.90 -36.98
C SER A 485 26.78 21.35 -35.53
N ASP A 486 27.36 22.54 -35.32
CA ASP A 486 27.66 23.06 -33.97
C ASP A 486 26.37 23.33 -33.18
N GLY A 487 26.31 22.90 -31.92
CA GLY A 487 25.10 23.02 -31.08
C GLY A 487 24.00 21.97 -31.34
N SER A 488 24.20 20.96 -32.20
CA SER A 488 23.19 19.93 -32.52
C SER A 488 22.78 19.00 -31.36
N TRP A 489 23.47 19.06 -30.22
CA TRP A 489 23.09 18.37 -28.97
C TRP A 489 22.22 19.22 -28.04
N MET A 490 21.95 20.47 -28.42
CA MET A 490 21.17 21.38 -27.58
C MET A 490 19.73 20.94 -27.47
N VAL A 491 19.23 20.99 -26.23
CA VAL A 491 17.86 20.64 -25.89
C VAL A 491 17.18 21.84 -25.27
N SER A 492 16.00 22.19 -25.79
CA SER A 492 15.13 23.16 -25.16
C SER A 492 14.07 22.42 -24.35
N ILE A 493 14.09 22.58 -23.03
CA ILE A 493 13.04 22.12 -22.13
C ILE A 493 11.97 23.21 -22.06
N GLN A 494 10.80 22.90 -22.60
CA GLN A 494 9.63 23.76 -22.66
C GLN A 494 8.75 23.49 -21.44
N ARG A 495 8.20 24.55 -20.84
CA ARG A 495 7.13 24.47 -19.85
C ARG A 495 5.92 25.23 -20.39
N GLY A 496 4.85 24.51 -20.72
CA GLY A 496 3.81 25.03 -21.60
C GLY A 496 4.37 25.28 -23.00
N SER A 497 4.32 26.52 -23.48
CA SER A 497 4.85 26.95 -24.79
C SER A 497 6.02 27.93 -24.67
N VAL A 498 6.70 27.94 -23.52
CA VAL A 498 7.80 28.87 -23.23
C VAL A 498 9.06 28.09 -22.89
N HIS A 499 10.18 28.51 -23.49
CA HIS A 499 11.50 28.00 -23.17
C HIS A 499 11.80 28.26 -21.68
N TRP A 500 12.01 27.18 -20.93
CA TRP A 500 12.19 27.21 -19.49
C TRP A 500 13.63 26.95 -19.09
N CYS A 501 14.22 25.89 -19.63
CA CYS A 501 15.61 25.50 -19.37
C CYS A 501 16.29 24.92 -20.61
N GLY A 502 17.61 25.00 -20.63
CA GLY A 502 18.46 24.23 -21.52
C GLY A 502 18.70 22.80 -21.04
N GLY A 503 19.19 21.98 -21.94
CA GLY A 503 19.66 20.62 -21.69
C GLY A 503 20.60 20.17 -22.80
N SER A 504 21.20 18.99 -22.60
CA SER A 504 22.14 18.41 -23.56
C SER A 504 21.80 16.94 -23.83
N LEU A 505 21.62 16.58 -25.10
CA LEU A 505 21.39 15.19 -25.49
C LEU A 505 22.70 14.41 -25.38
N ILE A 506 22.82 13.53 -24.39
CA ILE A 506 24.04 12.75 -24.12
C ILE A 506 23.93 11.29 -24.62
N ARG A 507 22.71 10.82 -24.86
CA ARG A 507 22.33 9.60 -25.60
C ARG A 507 20.95 9.83 -26.23
N GLU A 508 20.55 8.96 -27.16
CA GLU A 508 19.28 9.08 -27.90
C GLU A 508 18.05 9.32 -27.01
N GLU A 509 18.01 8.75 -25.79
CA GLU A 509 16.89 8.90 -24.85
C GLU A 509 17.23 9.70 -23.59
N TRP A 510 18.43 10.27 -23.51
CA TRP A 510 18.94 10.85 -22.27
C TRP A 510 19.41 12.27 -22.45
N VAL A 511 18.78 13.18 -21.69
CA VAL A 511 19.12 14.60 -21.64
C VAL A 511 19.73 14.93 -20.28
N LEU A 512 20.91 15.56 -20.27
CA LEU A 512 21.54 16.12 -19.08
C LEU A 512 21.07 17.56 -18.87
N THR A 513 20.68 17.91 -17.65
CA THR A 513 20.22 19.27 -17.31
C THR A 513 20.41 19.55 -15.82
N ASP A 514 19.97 20.72 -15.37
CA ASP A 514 19.96 21.14 -13.98
C ASP A 514 18.66 20.70 -13.27
N ARG A 515 18.79 20.21 -12.05
CA ARG A 515 17.72 19.74 -11.18
C ARG A 515 16.78 20.88 -10.77
N GLN A 516 17.28 22.11 -10.73
CA GLN A 516 16.45 23.27 -10.36
C GLN A 516 15.47 23.66 -11.48
N CYS A 517 15.63 23.11 -12.69
CA CYS A 517 14.64 23.21 -13.75
C CYS A 517 13.31 22.53 -13.39
N PHE A 518 13.28 21.68 -12.36
CA PHE A 518 12.11 20.94 -11.91
C PHE A 518 11.79 21.25 -10.44
N SER A 519 10.50 21.31 -10.09
CA SER A 519 10.04 21.58 -8.72
C SER A 519 10.46 20.51 -7.72
N SER A 520 10.54 19.24 -8.15
CA SER A 520 10.93 18.11 -7.31
C SER A 520 11.60 17.01 -8.15
N CYS A 521 11.99 15.89 -7.53
CA CYS A 521 12.50 14.70 -8.23
C CYS A 521 11.38 13.85 -8.83
N VAL A 522 10.12 14.14 -8.48
CA VAL A 522 8.92 13.53 -9.05
C VAL A 522 7.96 14.68 -9.42
N PRO A 523 8.35 15.53 -10.39
CA PRO A 523 7.51 16.65 -10.81
C PRO A 523 6.32 16.13 -11.64
N ASP A 524 5.25 16.92 -11.72
CA ASP A 524 4.25 16.70 -12.77
C ASP A 524 4.87 17.09 -14.13
N LEU A 525 4.92 16.12 -15.04
CA LEU A 525 5.53 16.27 -16.37
C LEU A 525 4.51 16.63 -17.45
N SER A 526 3.23 16.76 -17.10
CA SER A 526 2.15 17.07 -18.05
C SER A 526 2.43 18.34 -18.87
N GLU A 527 2.95 19.38 -18.21
CA GLU A 527 3.30 20.68 -18.77
C GLU A 527 4.68 20.73 -19.47
N TYR A 528 5.50 19.69 -19.37
CA TYR A 528 6.88 19.73 -19.88
C TYR A 528 7.03 19.02 -21.23
N ARG A 529 7.79 19.63 -22.13
CA ARG A 529 8.16 19.04 -23.43
C ARG A 529 9.64 19.28 -23.73
N VAL A 530 10.25 18.34 -24.45
CA VAL A 530 11.64 18.43 -24.91
C VAL A 530 11.64 18.69 -26.40
N TRP A 531 12.29 19.78 -26.82
CA TRP A 531 12.50 20.14 -28.22
C TRP A 531 13.97 19.94 -28.61
N LEU A 532 14.19 19.28 -29.73
CA LEU A 532 15.50 18.95 -30.32
C LEU A 532 15.56 19.46 -31.76
N GLY A 533 16.77 19.83 -32.20
CA GLY A 533 17.01 20.28 -33.58
C GLY A 533 16.53 21.70 -33.86
N VAL A 534 16.31 22.50 -32.82
CA VAL A 534 15.81 23.88 -32.93
C VAL A 534 16.96 24.84 -32.68
N SER A 535 17.17 25.80 -33.58
CA SER A 535 18.11 26.92 -33.37
C SER A 535 17.40 28.23 -33.06
N ASP A 536 16.17 28.42 -33.56
CA ASP A 536 15.30 29.57 -33.29
C ASP A 536 13.97 29.07 -32.72
N ILE A 537 13.59 29.55 -31.53
CA ILE A 537 12.42 29.07 -30.77
C ILE A 537 11.13 29.81 -31.19
N GLN A 538 11.20 30.95 -31.90
CA GLN A 538 10.04 31.81 -32.17
C GLN A 538 9.69 32.09 -33.64
N GLU A 539 10.44 31.58 -34.60
CA GLU A 539 10.21 31.92 -36.02
C GLU A 539 8.72 31.76 -36.44
N ASP A 540 8.18 32.77 -37.17
CA ASP A 540 6.81 32.77 -37.71
C ASP A 540 6.65 31.81 -38.91
N ASN A 541 7.76 31.21 -39.38
CA ASN A 541 7.78 30.22 -40.47
C ASN A 541 8.94 29.19 -40.39
N PRO A 542 9.16 28.43 -39.29
CA PRO A 542 10.30 27.53 -39.19
C PRO A 542 10.29 26.38 -40.19
N ASP A 543 11.45 25.75 -40.34
CA ASP A 543 11.50 24.44 -40.94
C ASP A 543 10.99 23.40 -39.91
N TRP A 544 9.69 23.41 -39.59
CA TRP A 544 9.05 22.46 -38.64
C TRP A 544 9.33 20.99 -39.01
N SER A 545 9.76 20.73 -40.24
CA SER A 545 10.16 19.40 -40.71
C SER A 545 11.38 18.82 -39.96
N LYS A 546 12.23 19.68 -39.37
CA LYS A 546 13.48 19.28 -38.69
C LYS A 546 13.41 19.29 -37.16
N ARG A 547 12.30 19.78 -36.58
CA ARG A 547 12.10 19.83 -35.13
C ARG A 547 11.59 18.49 -34.61
N GLN A 548 12.17 18.00 -33.53
CA GLN A 548 11.63 16.85 -32.82
C GLN A 548 11.08 17.26 -31.45
N GLU A 549 9.83 16.90 -31.20
CA GLU A 549 9.17 17.09 -29.91
C GLU A 549 8.94 15.73 -29.23
N VAL A 550 9.43 15.65 -27.99
CA VAL A 550 9.40 14.43 -27.19
C VAL A 550 8.92 14.75 -25.78
N SER A 551 8.05 13.90 -25.22
CA SER A 551 7.65 14.02 -23.82
C SER A 551 8.72 13.43 -22.89
N ILE A 552 8.79 13.94 -21.65
CA ILE A 552 9.68 13.41 -20.63
C ILE A 552 8.97 12.23 -19.95
N ALA A 553 9.62 11.07 -19.89
CA ALA A 553 9.12 9.91 -19.16
C ALA A 553 9.53 9.95 -17.68
N HIS A 554 10.80 10.26 -17.39
CA HIS A 554 11.32 10.30 -16.03
C HIS A 554 12.32 11.43 -15.82
N VAL A 555 12.36 11.96 -14.59
CA VAL A 555 13.41 12.87 -14.09
C VAL A 555 14.22 12.13 -13.03
N ILE A 556 15.50 11.91 -13.27
CA ILE A 556 16.41 11.19 -12.38
C ILE A 556 17.35 12.21 -11.75
N CYS A 557 17.20 12.43 -10.44
CA CYS A 557 18.01 13.37 -9.69
C CYS A 557 19.41 12.84 -9.38
N GLY A 558 20.41 13.70 -9.55
CA GLY A 558 21.79 13.45 -9.15
C GLY A 558 21.98 13.22 -7.65
N PRO A 559 23.17 12.79 -7.21
CA PRO A 559 23.52 12.54 -5.80
C PRO A 559 23.24 13.72 -4.86
N GLU A 560 23.19 13.47 -3.55
CA GLU A 560 22.88 14.51 -2.54
C GLU A 560 23.87 15.67 -2.62
N GLY A 561 23.37 16.90 -2.50
CA GLY A 561 24.17 18.12 -2.67
C GLY A 561 24.51 18.48 -4.12
N SER A 562 24.13 17.65 -5.11
CA SER A 562 24.24 17.99 -6.53
C SER A 562 22.95 18.67 -7.03
N SER A 563 23.11 19.58 -7.99
CA SER A 563 21.99 20.10 -8.78
C SER A 563 21.88 19.37 -10.13
N LEU A 564 22.45 18.18 -10.30
CA LEU A 564 22.41 17.50 -11.60
C LEU A 564 21.09 16.75 -11.78
N ALA A 565 20.55 16.71 -13.00
CA ALA A 565 19.43 15.83 -13.35
C ALA A 565 19.62 15.20 -14.73
N LEU A 566 19.12 13.97 -14.87
CA LEU A 566 18.97 13.26 -16.14
C LEU A 566 17.49 13.14 -16.48
N LEU A 567 17.12 13.42 -17.71
CA LEU A 567 15.78 13.18 -18.23
C LEU A 567 15.81 11.93 -19.10
N LYS A 568 14.91 11.00 -18.82
CA LYS A 568 14.61 9.91 -19.75
C LYS A 568 13.49 10.37 -20.66
N LEU A 569 13.73 10.41 -21.96
CA LEU A 569 12.74 10.72 -22.98
C LEU A 569 11.76 9.55 -23.12
N SER A 570 10.51 9.84 -23.50
CA SER A 570 9.50 8.80 -23.74
C SER A 570 9.75 7.95 -24.98
N LYS A 571 10.54 8.48 -25.92
CA LYS A 571 11.00 7.82 -27.14
C LYS A 571 12.40 8.33 -27.51
N PRO A 572 13.23 7.53 -28.20
CA PRO A 572 14.54 7.98 -28.66
C PRO A 572 14.44 9.16 -29.63
N ALA A 573 15.37 10.10 -29.50
CA ALA A 573 15.61 11.14 -30.47
C ALA A 573 16.09 10.50 -31.78
N LEU A 574 15.45 10.87 -32.88
CA LEU A 574 15.80 10.38 -34.20
C LEU A 574 17.09 11.07 -34.66
N PRO A 575 18.08 10.33 -35.18
CA PRO A 575 19.27 10.94 -35.76
C PRO A 575 18.90 11.88 -36.92
N ALA A 576 19.41 13.11 -36.89
CA ALA A 576 19.23 14.10 -37.94
C ALA A 576 20.47 15.01 -38.02
N ASP A 577 20.66 15.74 -39.13
CA ASP A 577 21.83 16.62 -39.32
C ASP A 577 21.98 17.68 -38.20
N ASN A 578 20.88 18.06 -37.58
CA ASN A 578 20.75 19.02 -36.48
C ASN A 578 20.49 18.37 -35.11
N VAL A 579 20.47 17.04 -35.01
CA VAL A 579 20.23 16.31 -33.75
C VAL A 579 21.31 15.25 -33.55
N HIS A 580 22.29 15.56 -32.69
CA HIS A 580 23.40 14.68 -32.35
C HIS A 580 23.58 14.55 -30.84
N THR A 581 24.27 13.49 -30.41
CA THR A 581 24.63 13.31 -29.00
C THR A 581 25.98 13.96 -28.69
N ILE A 582 26.12 14.60 -27.53
CA ILE A 582 27.40 15.10 -27.03
C ILE A 582 28.11 14.04 -26.20
N GLN A 583 29.43 13.98 -26.32
CA GLN A 583 30.23 12.97 -25.62
C GLN A 583 30.42 13.31 -24.14
N LEU A 584 30.25 12.29 -23.28
CA LEU A 584 30.58 12.39 -21.87
C LEU A 584 32.10 12.35 -21.64
N PRO A 585 32.63 13.13 -20.69
CA PRO A 585 34.05 13.18 -20.39
C PRO A 585 34.47 11.93 -19.60
N VAL A 586 35.76 11.60 -19.62
CA VAL A 586 36.31 10.54 -18.76
C VAL A 586 36.05 10.85 -17.28
N ALA A 587 35.59 9.86 -16.52
CA ALA A 587 35.26 10.06 -15.11
C ALA A 587 36.48 10.53 -14.30
N GLY A 588 36.31 11.61 -13.53
CA GLY A 588 37.36 12.18 -12.68
C GLY A 588 38.46 12.95 -13.42
N CYS A 589 38.31 13.17 -14.74
CA CYS A 589 39.25 13.99 -15.49
C CYS A 589 39.19 15.46 -15.07
N SER A 590 40.25 16.22 -15.38
CA SER A 590 40.34 17.65 -15.12
C SER A 590 40.66 18.41 -16.41
N ILE A 591 40.00 19.54 -16.62
CA ILE A 591 40.34 20.46 -17.70
C ILE A 591 41.35 21.49 -17.19
N PRO A 592 42.48 21.73 -17.89
CA PRO A 592 43.47 22.73 -17.49
C PRO A 592 42.89 24.15 -17.41
N GLU A 593 43.36 24.95 -16.44
CA GLU A 593 43.03 26.37 -16.35
C GLU A 593 43.40 27.09 -17.66
N GLY A 594 42.55 28.04 -18.09
CA GLY A 594 42.75 28.81 -19.31
C GLY A 594 42.28 28.11 -20.58
N THR A 595 41.92 26.81 -20.53
CA THR A 595 41.28 26.13 -21.67
C THR A 595 39.99 26.86 -22.04
N ILE A 596 39.85 27.20 -23.32
CA ILE A 596 38.65 27.88 -23.82
C ILE A 596 37.56 26.84 -24.10
N CYS A 597 36.43 26.98 -23.43
CA CYS A 597 35.27 26.11 -23.60
C CYS A 597 34.05 26.96 -23.97
N ARG A 598 33.12 26.39 -24.74
CA ARG A 598 31.94 27.09 -25.25
C ARG A 598 30.72 26.82 -24.38
N MET A 599 30.02 27.87 -24.02
CA MET A 599 28.69 27.79 -23.41
C MET A 599 27.63 28.08 -24.46
N TYR A 600 26.58 27.26 -24.48
CA TYR A 600 25.48 27.35 -25.44
C TYR A 600 24.16 27.58 -24.69
N GLY A 601 23.28 28.45 -25.22
CA GLY A 601 21.97 28.68 -24.62
C GLY A 601 21.12 29.73 -25.34
N TRP A 602 19.88 29.86 -24.88
CA TRP A 602 18.87 30.82 -25.38
C TRP A 602 18.54 31.89 -24.32
N GLY A 603 19.43 32.08 -23.35
CA GLY A 603 19.22 32.97 -22.22
C GLY A 603 19.22 34.45 -22.59
N GLU A 604 18.79 35.25 -21.62
CA GLU A 604 18.57 36.68 -21.83
C GLU A 604 19.89 37.44 -22.08
N THR A 605 19.91 38.28 -23.11
CA THR A 605 21.02 39.21 -23.37
C THR A 605 20.70 40.57 -22.76
N LYS A 606 21.54 41.05 -21.83
CA LYS A 606 21.38 42.32 -21.09
C LYS A 606 20.92 43.48 -22.02
N GLY A 607 19.63 43.79 -21.99
CA GLY A 607 19.07 45.01 -22.58
C GLY A 607 18.69 44.98 -24.06
N THR A 608 18.74 43.84 -24.76
CA THR A 608 18.28 43.74 -26.17
C THR A 608 17.02 42.89 -26.36
N GLY A 609 16.47 42.32 -25.28
CA GLY A 609 15.34 41.39 -25.35
C GLY A 609 15.76 39.94 -25.58
N HIS A 610 14.77 39.04 -25.63
CA HIS A 610 14.95 37.63 -25.97
C HIS A 610 15.10 37.50 -27.49
N ASP A 611 16.32 37.48 -28.02
CA ASP A 611 16.49 36.82 -29.32
C ASP A 611 16.43 35.33 -29.01
N ASP A 612 15.30 34.71 -29.33
CA ASP A 612 15.00 33.28 -29.17
C ASP A 612 15.88 32.36 -30.06
N VAL A 613 17.06 32.87 -30.45
CA VAL A 613 18.08 32.24 -31.29
C VAL A 613 19.20 31.69 -30.39
N LEU A 614 19.68 30.49 -30.69
CA LEU A 614 20.75 29.82 -29.97
C LEU A 614 22.04 30.65 -30.06
N LYS A 615 22.59 31.03 -28.90
CA LYS A 615 23.82 31.81 -28.76
C LYS A 615 24.95 30.94 -28.21
N VAL A 616 26.18 31.34 -28.53
CA VAL A 616 27.41 30.70 -28.05
C VAL A 616 28.39 31.74 -27.52
N VAL A 617 29.08 31.43 -26.42
CA VAL A 617 30.13 32.28 -25.84
C VAL A 617 31.34 31.46 -25.41
N ASP A 618 32.53 31.98 -25.68
CA ASP A 618 33.80 31.36 -25.30
C ASP A 618 34.18 31.76 -23.86
N LEU A 619 34.27 30.78 -22.97
CA LEU A 619 34.58 30.94 -21.55
C LEU A 619 35.87 30.20 -21.18
N PRO A 620 36.93 30.88 -20.71
CA PRO A 620 38.11 30.21 -20.17
C PRO A 620 37.79 29.49 -18.87
N ILE A 621 38.29 28.27 -18.70
CA ILE A 621 38.21 27.53 -17.44
C ILE A 621 39.02 28.26 -16.36
N VAL A 622 38.40 28.40 -15.18
CA VAL A 622 39.00 29.02 -14.00
C VAL A 622 39.14 27.96 -12.91
N ASN A 623 40.36 27.80 -12.38
CA ASN A 623 40.62 26.89 -11.28
C ASN A 623 39.80 27.30 -10.02
N SER A 624 39.40 26.32 -9.21
CA SER A 624 38.63 26.47 -7.98
C SER A 624 39.18 27.51 -7.00
N ASP A 625 40.50 27.60 -6.81
CA ASP A 625 41.10 28.57 -5.87
C ASP A 625 40.91 30.01 -6.36
N ARG A 626 41.25 30.26 -7.63
CA ARG A 626 41.05 31.55 -8.28
C ARG A 626 39.57 31.93 -8.37
N CYS A 627 38.70 30.96 -8.65
CA CYS A 627 37.26 31.19 -8.67
C CYS A 627 36.75 31.61 -7.28
N ARG A 628 37.26 31.01 -6.20
CA ARG A 628 36.90 31.36 -4.82
C ARG A 628 37.35 32.79 -4.47
N GLU A 629 38.55 33.18 -4.88
CA GLU A 629 39.06 34.54 -4.71
C GLU A 629 38.21 35.57 -5.45
N MET A 630 37.85 35.30 -6.71
CA MET A 630 36.99 36.17 -7.53
C MET A 630 35.57 36.33 -6.95
N HIS A 631 35.10 35.32 -6.20
CA HIS A 631 33.85 35.36 -5.43
C HIS A 631 34.03 35.86 -3.97
N ARG A 632 35.15 36.54 -3.67
CA ARG A 632 35.47 37.14 -2.37
C ARG A 632 35.47 36.16 -1.19
N GLY A 633 35.81 34.89 -1.42
CA GLY A 633 35.86 33.87 -0.37
C GLY A 633 34.49 33.36 0.12
N ASN A 634 33.38 33.92 -0.37
CA ASN A 634 32.03 33.59 0.09
C ASN A 634 31.47 32.27 -0.48
N LEU A 635 32.23 31.56 -1.31
CA LEU A 635 31.77 30.39 -2.04
C LEU A 635 32.62 29.16 -1.71
N HIS A 636 31.99 28.13 -1.12
CA HIS A 636 32.62 26.84 -0.92
C HIS A 636 32.61 26.05 -2.24
N ILE A 637 33.71 26.13 -3.01
CA ILE A 637 33.91 25.37 -4.25
C ILE A 637 34.62 24.06 -3.91
N THR A 638 33.90 22.95 -4.04
CA THR A 638 34.47 21.59 -3.98
C THR A 638 34.60 21.01 -5.39
N ASN A 639 35.10 19.78 -5.49
CA ASN A 639 35.23 19.05 -6.76
C ASN A 639 33.90 18.79 -7.49
N THR A 640 32.75 19.14 -6.90
CA THR A 640 31.42 19.01 -7.52
C THR A 640 31.06 20.16 -8.46
N LYS A 641 31.85 21.24 -8.47
CA LYS A 641 31.63 22.45 -9.27
C LYS A 641 32.86 22.81 -10.11
N ILE A 642 32.63 23.39 -11.28
CA ILE A 642 33.66 23.93 -12.17
C ILE A 642 33.32 25.38 -12.51
N CYS A 643 34.34 26.23 -12.65
CA CYS A 643 34.16 27.64 -12.99
C CYS A 643 34.68 27.95 -14.38
N ALA A 644 33.97 28.82 -15.10
CA ALA A 644 34.41 29.31 -16.40
C ALA A 644 34.00 30.77 -16.61
N GLY A 645 34.83 31.54 -17.33
CA GLY A 645 34.55 32.94 -17.65
C GLY A 645 35.19 33.94 -16.70
N GLY A 646 34.47 35.04 -16.42
CA GLY A 646 34.95 36.16 -15.59
C GLY A 646 35.36 37.40 -16.37
N LYS A 647 35.26 37.37 -17.71
CA LYS A 647 35.33 38.55 -18.57
C LYS A 647 34.04 39.39 -18.45
N ARG A 648 34.17 40.71 -18.63
CA ARG A 648 33.03 41.63 -18.55
C ARG A 648 32.08 41.40 -19.73
N ASN A 649 30.77 41.34 -19.44
CA ASN A 649 29.67 41.17 -20.42
C ASN A 649 29.62 39.81 -21.15
N GLU A 650 30.39 38.81 -20.71
CA GLU A 650 30.35 37.44 -21.23
C GLU A 650 29.95 36.48 -20.10
N GLY A 651 28.96 35.63 -20.31
CA GLY A 651 28.59 34.60 -19.33
C GLY A 651 27.14 34.14 -19.41
N VAL A 652 26.79 33.23 -18.50
CA VAL A 652 25.46 32.63 -18.34
C VAL A 652 24.46 33.66 -17.81
N CYS A 653 23.23 33.63 -18.32
CA CYS A 653 22.12 34.44 -17.85
C CYS A 653 20.87 33.60 -17.53
N GLU A 654 19.76 34.27 -17.23
CA GLU A 654 18.47 33.61 -17.00
C GLU A 654 18.04 32.83 -18.25
N ARG A 655 17.42 31.66 -18.04
CA ARG A 655 17.01 30.67 -19.07
C ARG A 655 18.13 29.90 -19.76
N ASP A 656 19.40 30.22 -19.50
CA ASP A 656 20.51 29.35 -19.91
C ASP A 656 20.69 28.11 -19.01
N TYR A 657 19.91 27.99 -17.93
CA TYR A 657 20.06 26.97 -16.90
C TYR A 657 19.88 25.56 -17.45
N GLY A 658 20.75 24.63 -17.04
CA GLY A 658 20.79 23.28 -17.59
C GLY A 658 21.51 23.13 -18.94
N GLY A 659 21.93 24.24 -19.56
CA GLY A 659 22.73 24.26 -20.79
C GLY A 659 24.18 23.77 -20.59
N PRO A 660 24.84 23.29 -21.67
CA PRO A 660 26.17 22.70 -21.60
C PRO A 660 27.30 23.73 -21.68
N LEU A 661 28.31 23.51 -20.84
CA LEU A 661 29.68 23.98 -21.06
C LEU A 661 30.46 22.87 -21.77
N VAL A 662 30.90 23.11 -23.01
CA VAL A 662 31.55 22.13 -23.88
C VAL A 662 33.00 22.52 -24.11
N CYS A 663 33.93 21.61 -23.87
CA CYS A 663 35.33 21.79 -24.28
C CYS A 663 35.61 20.94 -25.52
N GLN A 664 36.52 21.42 -26.37
CA GLN A 664 36.86 20.79 -27.63
C GLN A 664 38.38 20.51 -27.69
N ASP A 665 38.75 19.31 -28.16
CA ASP A 665 40.13 18.91 -28.49
C ASP A 665 40.11 18.22 -29.87
N GLY A 666 40.69 18.88 -30.87
CA GLY A 666 40.52 18.52 -32.27
C GLY A 666 39.04 18.57 -32.68
N GLU A 667 38.51 17.46 -33.20
CA GLU A 667 37.09 17.31 -33.58
C GLU A 667 36.21 16.78 -32.43
N ILE A 668 36.81 16.41 -31.29
CA ILE A 668 36.08 15.81 -30.18
C ILE A 668 35.54 16.90 -29.28
N ARG A 669 34.22 16.89 -29.08
CA ARG A 669 33.52 17.81 -28.18
C ARG A 669 32.99 17.03 -26.97
N VAL A 670 33.32 17.48 -25.77
CA VAL A 670 32.90 16.85 -24.51
C VAL A 670 32.18 17.86 -23.61
N ILE A 671 31.08 17.44 -23.00
CA ILE A 671 30.38 18.25 -22.00
C ILE A 671 31.11 18.18 -20.66
N VAL A 672 31.63 19.31 -20.19
CA VAL A 672 32.39 19.38 -18.93
C VAL A 672 31.61 20.04 -17.80
N GLY A 673 30.59 20.82 -18.15
CA GLY A 673 29.78 21.56 -17.18
C GLY A 673 28.31 21.64 -17.57
N VAL A 674 27.46 21.78 -16.55
CA VAL A 674 26.03 22.14 -16.71
C VAL A 674 25.77 23.44 -15.97
N SER A 675 25.16 24.41 -16.63
CA SER A 675 24.87 25.73 -16.03
C SER A 675 23.81 25.62 -14.93
N VAL A 676 23.99 26.41 -13.86
CA VAL A 676 23.05 26.47 -12.72
C VAL A 676 22.57 27.90 -12.48
N PRO A 677 21.41 28.09 -11.83
CA PRO A 677 20.92 29.39 -11.38
C PRO A 677 21.95 30.20 -10.59
N GLY A 678 22.26 31.39 -11.10
CA GLY A 678 23.19 32.33 -10.50
C GLY A 678 22.52 33.64 -10.10
N ARG A 679 23.07 34.35 -9.11
CA ARG A 679 22.59 35.70 -8.74
C ARG A 679 23.13 36.73 -9.74
N GLY A 680 22.44 36.87 -10.87
CA GLY A 680 22.66 37.89 -11.89
C GLY A 680 23.60 37.48 -13.02
N CYS A 681 23.38 38.06 -14.20
CA CYS A 681 24.03 37.65 -15.44
C CYS A 681 25.40 38.30 -15.66
N ALA A 682 26.35 37.53 -16.20
CA ALA A 682 27.63 38.00 -16.75
C ALA A 682 28.28 39.16 -15.95
N ARG A 683 28.51 38.94 -14.66
CA ARG A 683 29.11 39.94 -13.76
C ARG A 683 30.62 40.03 -14.02
N ALA A 684 31.12 41.25 -14.14
CA ALA A 684 32.54 41.49 -14.33
C ALA A 684 33.33 40.90 -13.15
N ASN A 685 34.44 40.20 -13.45
CA ASN A 685 35.31 39.55 -12.46
C ASN A 685 34.60 38.51 -11.57
N GLN A 686 33.48 37.93 -12.02
CA GLN A 686 32.83 36.80 -11.36
C GLN A 686 32.57 35.69 -12.40
N PRO A 687 33.39 34.62 -12.42
CA PRO A 687 33.19 33.53 -13.35
C PRO A 687 31.87 32.79 -13.05
N GLY A 688 31.26 32.25 -14.09
CA GLY A 688 30.08 31.41 -14.00
C GLY A 688 30.41 30.10 -13.28
N ILE A 689 29.45 29.59 -12.51
CA ILE A 689 29.56 28.34 -11.77
C ILE A 689 28.73 27.30 -12.51
N PHE A 690 29.34 26.12 -12.72
CA PHE A 690 28.73 25.00 -13.40
C PHE A 690 28.85 23.74 -12.53
N ILE A 691 27.96 22.78 -12.74
CA ILE A 691 28.09 21.44 -12.19
C ILE A 691 29.26 20.75 -12.89
N ASN A 692 30.21 20.17 -12.15
CA ASN A 692 31.37 19.48 -12.73
C ASN A 692 30.98 18.10 -13.29
N VAL A 693 30.70 17.99 -14.59
CA VAL A 693 30.24 16.74 -15.22
C VAL A 693 31.25 15.58 -15.08
N PRO A 694 32.57 15.78 -15.26
CA PRO A 694 33.59 14.75 -14.97
C PRO A 694 33.46 14.10 -13.61
N PHE A 695 33.01 14.85 -12.59
CA PHE A 695 32.77 14.30 -11.26
C PHE A 695 31.56 13.36 -11.26
N TYR A 696 30.51 13.63 -12.01
CA TYR A 696 29.28 12.83 -12.01
C TYR A 696 29.21 11.75 -13.10
N THR A 697 30.21 11.64 -13.99
CA THR A 697 30.23 10.66 -15.10
C THR A 697 29.92 9.23 -14.65
N GLN A 698 30.47 8.75 -13.52
CA GLN A 698 30.19 7.40 -13.00
C GLN A 698 28.72 7.21 -12.63
N TRP A 699 28.11 8.22 -12.00
CA TRP A 699 26.68 8.22 -11.69
C TRP A 699 25.83 8.20 -12.96
N ILE A 700 26.20 8.97 -13.99
CA ILE A 700 25.50 8.97 -15.28
C ILE A 700 25.52 7.58 -15.91
N TYR A 701 26.68 6.91 -15.95
CA TYR A 701 26.78 5.53 -16.46
C TYR A 701 25.99 4.52 -15.62
N LYS A 702 25.94 4.71 -14.30
CA LYS A 702 25.11 3.90 -13.40
C LYS A 702 23.62 4.04 -13.71
N VAL A 703 23.14 5.25 -13.96
CA VAL A 703 21.76 5.50 -14.39
C VAL A 703 21.45 4.74 -15.69
N PHE A 704 22.34 4.81 -16.69
CA PHE A 704 22.15 4.07 -17.94
C PHE A 704 22.07 2.55 -17.75
N LYS A 705 22.82 2.01 -16.77
CA LYS A 705 22.84 0.58 -16.47
C LYS A 705 21.50 0.10 -15.87
N TYR A 706 20.92 0.87 -14.96
CA TYR A 706 19.77 0.44 -14.14
C TYR A 706 18.41 0.98 -14.61
N TYR A 707 18.38 1.86 -15.62
CA TYR A 707 17.16 2.25 -16.34
C TYR A 707 17.14 1.75 -17.80
N PRO A 708 17.40 0.45 -18.10
CA PRO A 708 17.45 -0.05 -19.46
C PRO A 708 16.07 -0.03 -20.15
N ASN A 709 16.07 -0.13 -21.47
CA ASN A 709 14.85 -0.04 -22.29
C ASN A 709 13.92 -1.24 -22.13
N PRO A 710 12.59 -1.05 -22.21
CA PRO A 710 11.63 -2.14 -22.23
C PRO A 710 11.69 -3.03 -23.50
N GLU A 711 12.48 -2.68 -24.52
CA GLU A 711 12.50 -3.38 -25.82
C GLU A 711 13.54 -4.50 -25.96
N ILE A 712 13.92 -5.16 -24.85
CA ILE A 712 14.55 -6.49 -24.93
C ILE A 712 13.84 -7.41 -23.94
N VAL A 713 12.63 -7.84 -24.32
CA VAL A 713 12.00 -9.11 -23.89
C VAL A 713 11.44 -9.79 -25.12
#